data_AF-A0AAV2VQR0-F1
#
_entry.id   AF-A0AAV2VQR0-F1
#
_cell.length_a   1.000
_cell.length_b   1.000
_cell.length_c   1.000
_cell.angle_alpha   90.00
_cell.angle_beta   90.00
_cell.angle_gamma   90.00
#
_symmetry.space_group_name_H-M   'P 1'
#
loop_
_entity.id
_entity.type
_entity.pdbx_description
1 polymer ?
#
loop_
_entity_poly.entity_id
_entity_poly.type
_entity_poly.pdbx_seq_one_letter_code
_entity_poly.pdbx_strand_id
1 'polypeptide(L)'
;MNYRVDLAVLSEQNGVSRFGLTLHNLSDQDLSGWALHFSLDRYILADTLSQGVIDQVGSHCVLSPSDEQSLSANHHYYIEFSVNTSPFRYLADGIDDAYLEVRDGDNVQNLTVDITPIALMSPYKKRESIPQVEAADFAIIPKPASFTAQDGYFSLSDASGLNVTSTLASNAVEWLKQEVQSLTGISLKNNAQGDIVFRSNPTLDKGHYCLKIREKSITLESGSRSGFVHACASLLQLISAQKVNSTLPSITIKDSPRYGYRGMMLDCARHFHSVAQVKQLINHLAYYKFNYFHWHLTDDEGWRLEIKAFPELTQTGSKRGPETQNDAQYSHLSETYGGYYTQEEVQEVIEYAATRSITVIPEIDIPGHCRAAIKALPELLVDPQDSSEYLSIQNYNDNVLSPALDGTYQFLDTVLTEVAGLFPSQYVHIGADEVPKNVWTESPKCQAMMKEHGYTEASELQGHLLRHAERKLKSLGKRMLGWEEAKHGNKVSKDTVIFAWMNEEAALQCAQQGFDVVLQPAQTTYLDMTQDYAPEEPGVDWANPVPLEMAYQYEPLSSASENDPVRQRIWGVQCALWCEKVTNQSRLEYMVFPRLTALAEVCWSQAKGRNWLDYLSRLKGHLPHWQRLGVNYRSPWQE
;
A
#
# COMPACT_ATOMS: atom_id res chain seq x y z
N MET A 1 34.95 1.31 -11.08
CA MET A 1 34.07 0.38 -10.34
C MET A 1 35.00 -0.55 -9.61
N ASN A 2 35.11 -0.37 -8.29
CA ASN A 2 36.20 -0.98 -7.51
C ASN A 2 35.72 -2.20 -6.71
N TYR A 3 34.42 -2.31 -6.43
CA TYR A 3 33.84 -3.39 -5.62
C TYR A 3 32.54 -3.87 -6.24
N ARG A 4 32.31 -5.18 -6.21
CA ARG A 4 31.11 -5.81 -6.75
C ARG A 4 30.68 -6.98 -5.87
N VAL A 5 29.39 -7.18 -5.68
CA VAL A 5 28.84 -8.36 -5.02
C VAL A 5 27.99 -9.18 -6.00
N ASP A 6 28.24 -10.48 -6.02
CA ASP A 6 27.49 -11.46 -6.81
C ASP A 6 26.75 -12.41 -5.87
N LEU A 7 25.47 -12.64 -6.10
CA LEU A 7 24.67 -13.63 -5.38
C LEU A 7 24.17 -14.72 -6.35
N ALA A 8 24.27 -15.98 -5.96
CA ALA A 8 23.82 -17.11 -6.77
C ALA A 8 23.08 -18.16 -5.94
N VAL A 9 22.02 -18.74 -6.50
CA VAL A 9 21.34 -19.89 -5.88
C VAL A 9 22.14 -21.16 -6.19
N LEU A 10 22.65 -21.83 -5.16
CA LEU A 10 23.47 -23.05 -5.28
C LEU A 10 22.64 -24.33 -5.22
N SER A 11 21.54 -24.33 -4.46
CA SER A 11 20.62 -25.46 -4.37
C SER A 11 19.30 -25.08 -3.72
N GLU A 12 18.21 -25.74 -4.10
CA GLU A 12 16.86 -25.56 -3.55
C GLU A 12 16.30 -26.93 -3.13
N GLN A 13 16.08 -27.17 -1.83
CA GLN A 13 15.57 -28.45 -1.32
C GLN A 13 14.67 -28.25 -0.09
N ASN A 14 13.49 -28.87 -0.08
CA ASN A 14 12.61 -28.98 1.09
C ASN A 14 12.31 -27.65 1.83
N GLY A 15 12.09 -26.55 1.09
CA GLY A 15 11.82 -25.25 1.69
C GLY A 15 13.06 -24.54 2.24
N VAL A 16 14.25 -25.00 1.88
CA VAL A 16 15.53 -24.38 2.16
C VAL A 16 16.24 -24.08 0.85
N SER A 17 16.72 -22.84 0.70
CA SER A 17 17.58 -22.42 -0.41
C SER A 17 18.97 -22.09 0.11
N ARG A 18 20.00 -22.59 -0.58
CA ARG A 18 21.41 -22.32 -0.27
C ARG A 18 21.98 -21.38 -1.32
N PHE A 19 22.72 -20.38 -0.88
CA PHE A 19 23.24 -19.30 -1.70
C PHE A 19 24.76 -19.24 -1.61
N GLY A 20 25.39 -18.75 -2.68
CA GLY A 20 26.78 -18.35 -2.70
C GLY A 20 26.86 -16.85 -2.95
N LEU A 21 27.52 -16.12 -2.06
CA LEU A 21 27.78 -14.69 -2.17
C LEU A 21 29.28 -14.49 -2.40
N THR A 22 29.63 -13.71 -3.42
CA THR A 22 31.01 -13.38 -3.76
C THR A 22 31.21 -11.87 -3.75
N LEU A 23 32.03 -11.37 -2.82
CA LEU A 23 32.48 -9.98 -2.80
C LEU A 23 33.81 -9.87 -3.55
N HIS A 24 33.85 -9.07 -4.60
CA HIS A 24 35.04 -8.82 -5.41
C HIS A 24 35.70 -7.49 -5.02
N ASN A 25 37.00 -7.53 -4.73
CA ASN A 25 37.87 -6.35 -4.74
C ASN A 25 38.52 -6.24 -6.12
N LEU A 26 37.96 -5.37 -6.96
CA LEU A 26 38.44 -5.07 -8.32
C LEU A 26 39.43 -3.90 -8.34
N SER A 27 39.83 -3.41 -7.17
CA SER A 27 40.78 -2.32 -7.03
C SER A 27 42.24 -2.82 -6.98
N ASP A 28 43.17 -1.87 -7.10
CA ASP A 28 44.61 -2.12 -6.95
C ASP A 28 45.10 -2.01 -5.50
N GLN A 29 44.20 -1.96 -4.51
CA GLN A 29 44.53 -1.83 -3.08
C GLN A 29 43.92 -2.97 -2.27
N ASP A 30 44.65 -3.42 -1.25
CA ASP A 30 44.13 -4.37 -0.28
C ASP A 30 43.10 -3.68 0.63
N LEU A 31 42.08 -4.42 1.04
CA LEU A 31 41.07 -3.97 2.00
C LEU A 31 41.30 -4.65 3.35
N SER A 32 41.46 -3.89 4.42
CA SER A 32 41.53 -4.38 5.80
C SER A 32 40.42 -3.75 6.64
N GLY A 33 39.94 -4.46 7.66
CA GLY A 33 38.87 -3.94 8.54
C GLY A 33 37.57 -3.65 7.79
N TRP A 34 37.23 -4.48 6.81
CA TRP A 34 36.06 -4.29 5.96
C TRP A 34 34.84 -5.05 6.48
N ALA A 35 33.65 -4.51 6.22
CA ALA A 35 32.36 -5.17 6.42
C ALA A 35 31.43 -4.87 5.25
N LEU A 36 30.77 -5.89 4.71
CA LEU A 36 29.79 -5.74 3.62
C LEU A 36 28.40 -5.54 4.23
N HIS A 37 27.82 -4.37 3.98
CA HIS A 37 26.42 -4.08 4.30
C HIS A 37 25.57 -4.34 3.06
N PHE A 38 24.47 -5.06 3.19
CA PHE A 38 23.53 -5.31 2.10
C PHE A 38 22.11 -5.50 2.62
N SER A 39 21.13 -5.35 1.73
CA SER A 39 19.72 -5.58 2.05
C SER A 39 19.26 -6.92 1.48
N LEU A 40 18.60 -7.74 2.30
CA LEU A 40 17.96 -8.98 1.91
C LEU A 40 16.71 -9.24 2.76
N ASP A 41 15.55 -9.38 2.11
CA ASP A 41 14.23 -9.56 2.77
C ASP A 41 13.99 -11.00 3.27
N ARG A 42 15.06 -11.75 3.50
CA ARG A 42 14.98 -13.14 3.94
C ARG A 42 15.92 -13.38 5.10
N TYR A 43 15.46 -14.16 6.07
CA TYR A 43 16.26 -14.51 7.23
C TYR A 43 17.41 -15.45 6.88
N ILE A 44 18.63 -14.98 7.04
CA ILE A 44 19.85 -15.78 6.86
C ILE A 44 20.03 -16.66 8.11
N LEU A 45 20.15 -17.97 7.90
CA LEU A 45 20.44 -18.91 8.98
C LEU A 45 21.91 -18.78 9.37
N ALA A 46 22.17 -18.05 10.46
CA ALA A 46 23.52 -17.69 10.90
C ALA A 46 24.46 -18.90 11.13
N ASP A 47 23.89 -20.04 11.54
CA ASP A 47 24.62 -21.30 11.76
C ASP A 47 25.01 -22.04 10.47
N THR A 48 24.55 -21.56 9.32
CA THR A 48 24.83 -22.17 8.00
C THR A 48 25.92 -21.44 7.21
N LEU A 49 26.48 -20.36 7.76
CA LEU A 49 27.57 -19.63 7.12
C LEU A 49 28.81 -20.52 6.95
N SER A 50 29.37 -20.56 5.75
CA SER A 50 30.61 -21.32 5.50
C SER A 50 31.86 -20.67 6.09
N GLN A 51 31.84 -19.35 6.27
CA GLN A 51 32.87 -18.52 6.91
C GLN A 51 32.28 -17.13 7.20
N GLY A 52 32.92 -16.33 8.05
CA GLY A 52 32.43 -15.00 8.41
C GLY A 52 31.39 -15.03 9.52
N VAL A 53 30.90 -13.85 9.88
CA VAL A 53 29.79 -13.63 10.82
C VAL A 53 28.79 -12.70 10.16
N ILE A 54 27.50 -12.95 10.42
CA ILE A 54 26.40 -12.12 9.93
C ILE A 54 25.66 -11.54 11.12
N ASP A 55 25.38 -10.24 11.06
CA ASP A 55 24.34 -9.59 11.87
C ASP A 55 23.19 -9.21 10.94
N GLN A 56 21.95 -9.49 11.35
CA GLN A 56 20.77 -9.18 10.55
C GLN A 56 19.69 -8.56 11.43
N VAL A 57 19.29 -7.35 11.06
CA VAL A 57 18.20 -6.60 11.68
C VAL A 57 17.21 -6.20 10.60
N GLY A 58 16.07 -6.88 10.57
CA GLY A 58 15.12 -6.69 9.49
C GLY A 58 15.66 -7.22 8.15
N SER A 59 15.68 -6.33 7.16
CA SER A 59 16.32 -6.55 5.86
C SER A 59 17.84 -6.26 5.86
N HIS A 60 18.34 -5.46 6.82
CA HIS A 60 19.74 -5.03 6.82
C HIS A 60 20.66 -6.11 7.36
N CYS A 61 21.60 -6.51 6.51
CA CYS A 61 22.58 -7.54 6.76
C CYS A 61 23.99 -6.92 6.81
N VAL A 62 24.78 -7.29 7.81
CA VAL A 62 26.19 -6.90 7.94
C VAL A 62 27.05 -8.16 7.99
N LEU A 63 27.79 -8.39 6.91
CA LEU A 63 28.73 -9.50 6.79
C LEU A 63 30.15 -9.04 7.07
N SER A 64 30.77 -9.66 8.08
CA SER A 64 32.16 -9.41 8.46
C SER A 64 32.98 -10.70 8.39
N PRO A 65 34.28 -10.64 8.01
CA PRO A 65 35.16 -11.80 8.09
C PRO A 65 35.35 -12.23 9.56
N SER A 66 35.51 -13.54 9.81
CA SER A 66 35.67 -14.08 11.17
C SER A 66 37.02 -13.71 11.83
N ASP A 67 38.02 -13.39 11.01
CA ASP A 67 39.34 -12.92 11.41
C ASP A 67 39.58 -11.52 10.82
N GLU A 68 40.64 -10.79 11.23
CA GLU A 68 41.11 -9.53 10.59
C GLU A 68 41.65 -9.75 9.15
N GLN A 69 41.03 -10.67 8.41
CA GLN A 69 41.40 -11.08 7.07
C GLN A 69 41.27 -9.89 6.13
N SER A 70 42.40 -9.46 5.57
CA SER A 70 42.40 -8.52 4.46
C SER A 70 41.88 -9.20 3.19
N LEU A 71 41.11 -8.45 2.40
CA LEU A 71 40.72 -8.82 1.05
C LEU A 71 41.68 -8.17 0.06
N SER A 72 42.64 -8.96 -0.44
CA SER A 72 43.68 -8.46 -1.34
C SER A 72 43.13 -7.82 -2.61
N ALA A 73 43.90 -6.88 -3.17
CA ALA A 73 43.66 -6.30 -4.48
C ALA A 73 43.44 -7.40 -5.53
N ASN A 74 42.46 -7.20 -6.43
CA ASN A 74 42.11 -8.14 -7.49
C ASN A 74 41.69 -9.56 -7.02
N HIS A 75 41.31 -9.73 -5.74
CA HIS A 75 40.81 -11.00 -5.18
C HIS A 75 39.32 -10.90 -4.80
N HIS A 76 38.76 -11.99 -4.29
CA HIS A 76 37.38 -12.07 -3.84
C HIS A 76 37.24 -12.82 -2.51
N TYR A 77 36.17 -12.52 -1.78
CA TYR A 77 35.70 -13.25 -0.61
C TYR A 77 34.43 -14.02 -0.97
N TYR A 78 34.39 -15.32 -0.70
CA TYR A 78 33.26 -16.19 -1.05
C TYR A 78 32.62 -16.77 0.21
N ILE A 79 31.30 -16.74 0.31
CA ILE A 79 30.56 -17.29 1.43
C ILE A 79 29.33 -18.05 0.96
N GLU A 80 29.02 -19.17 1.61
CA GLU A 80 27.73 -19.84 1.49
C GLU A 80 26.88 -19.62 2.73
N PHE A 81 25.57 -19.49 2.55
CA PHE A 81 24.58 -19.47 3.62
C PHE A 81 23.25 -20.07 3.13
N SER A 82 22.36 -20.39 4.05
CA SER A 82 21.02 -20.92 3.75
C SER A 82 19.92 -20.05 4.33
N VAL A 83 18.74 -20.15 3.72
CA VAL A 83 17.50 -19.46 4.10
C VAL A 83 16.35 -20.44 4.04
N ASN A 84 15.43 -20.38 5.02
CA ASN A 84 14.16 -21.10 4.98
C ASN A 84 13.16 -20.39 4.06
N THR A 85 13.21 -20.67 2.77
CA THR A 85 12.38 -20.03 1.75
C THR A 85 12.04 -20.99 0.62
N SER A 86 10.89 -20.77 -0.01
CA SER A 86 10.62 -21.29 -1.34
C SER A 86 11.66 -20.77 -2.36
N PRO A 87 11.85 -21.47 -3.50
CA PRO A 87 12.76 -21.04 -4.56
C PRO A 87 12.57 -19.57 -4.95
N PHE A 88 13.68 -18.84 -5.15
CA PHE A 88 13.64 -17.48 -5.68
C PHE A 88 13.24 -17.52 -7.15
N ARG A 89 12.33 -16.63 -7.53
CA ARG A 89 11.73 -16.63 -8.88
C ARG A 89 12.04 -15.37 -9.64
N TYR A 90 12.38 -14.30 -8.93
CA TYR A 90 12.59 -12.97 -9.49
C TYR A 90 13.98 -12.44 -9.15
N LEU A 91 14.50 -11.58 -10.02
CA LEU A 91 15.75 -10.87 -9.74
C LEU A 91 15.60 -9.95 -8.52
N ALA A 92 14.38 -9.47 -8.27
CA ALA A 92 14.02 -8.66 -7.10
C ALA A 92 14.08 -9.42 -5.77
N ASP A 93 14.18 -10.75 -5.77
CA ASP A 93 14.41 -11.53 -4.55
C ASP A 93 15.87 -11.42 -4.06
N GLY A 94 16.78 -10.93 -4.90
CA GLY A 94 18.20 -10.75 -4.58
C GLY A 94 18.50 -9.55 -3.68
N ILE A 95 19.75 -9.09 -3.72
CA ILE A 95 20.19 -7.92 -2.94
C ILE A 95 19.62 -6.64 -3.55
N ASP A 96 18.92 -5.83 -2.76
CA ASP A 96 18.32 -4.57 -3.23
C ASP A 96 19.31 -3.40 -3.21
N ASP A 97 20.19 -3.37 -2.20
CA ASP A 97 21.18 -2.31 -1.99
C ASP A 97 22.38 -2.87 -1.21
N ALA A 98 23.57 -2.29 -1.41
CA ALA A 98 24.82 -2.72 -0.78
C ALA A 98 25.88 -1.62 -0.76
N TYR A 99 26.67 -1.60 0.31
CA TYR A 99 27.90 -0.82 0.40
C TYR A 99 28.95 -1.54 1.23
N LEU A 100 30.22 -1.18 1.06
CA LEU A 100 31.33 -1.73 1.82
C LEU A 100 31.81 -0.68 2.81
N GLU A 101 31.76 -1.00 4.10
CA GLU A 101 32.39 -0.21 5.15
C GLU A 101 33.85 -0.65 5.30
N VAL A 102 34.76 0.31 5.46
CA VAL A 102 36.18 0.06 5.76
C VAL A 102 36.58 0.89 6.96
N ARG A 103 37.18 0.25 7.96
CA ARG A 103 37.66 0.88 9.19
C ARG A 103 39.18 0.90 9.26
N ASP A 104 39.74 2.08 9.46
CA ASP A 104 41.15 2.30 9.77
C ASP A 104 41.27 3.16 11.03
N GLY A 105 41.41 2.49 12.18
CA GLY A 105 41.30 3.13 13.50
C GLY A 105 39.90 3.72 13.70
N ASP A 106 39.84 5.03 13.97
CA ASP A 106 38.57 5.77 14.12
C ASP A 106 37.98 6.25 12.78
N ASN A 107 38.71 6.10 11.67
CA ASN A 107 38.22 6.51 10.36
C ASN A 107 37.35 5.42 9.76
N VAL A 108 36.10 5.78 9.45
CA VAL A 108 35.15 4.91 8.75
C VAL A 108 34.92 5.46 7.35
N GLN A 109 35.04 4.61 6.33
CA GLN A 109 34.77 4.96 4.94
C GLN A 109 33.75 4.00 4.34
N ASN A 110 32.69 4.55 3.76
CA ASN A 110 31.71 3.80 2.99
C ASN A 110 32.07 3.85 1.49
N LEU A 111 32.19 2.69 0.87
CA LEU A 111 32.57 2.48 -0.51
C LEU A 111 31.39 1.89 -1.28
N THR A 112 31.11 2.42 -2.46
CA THR A 112 30.05 1.91 -3.34
C THR A 112 30.37 0.50 -3.82
N VAL A 113 29.36 -0.38 -3.79
CA VAL A 113 29.43 -1.76 -4.28
C VAL A 113 28.44 -1.91 -5.43
N ASP A 114 28.91 -2.40 -6.58
CA ASP A 114 28.01 -2.77 -7.67
C ASP A 114 27.33 -4.11 -7.35
N ILE A 115 26.03 -4.21 -7.57
CA ILE A 115 25.24 -5.41 -7.29
C ILE A 115 24.93 -6.12 -8.60
N THR A 116 25.42 -7.35 -8.74
CA THR A 116 25.04 -8.21 -9.87
C THR A 116 23.65 -8.81 -9.62
N PRO A 117 22.72 -8.76 -10.58
CA PRO A 117 21.43 -9.46 -10.45
C PRO A 117 21.65 -10.93 -10.10
N ILE A 118 20.86 -11.44 -9.14
CA ILE A 118 21.03 -12.80 -8.62
C ILE A 118 20.98 -13.84 -9.74
N ALA A 119 21.92 -14.80 -9.72
CA ALA A 119 21.87 -15.97 -10.58
C ALA A 119 20.80 -16.96 -10.06
N LEU A 120 19.60 -16.87 -10.61
CA LEU A 120 18.46 -17.74 -10.28
C LEU A 120 18.67 -19.18 -10.77
N MET A 121 18.33 -20.16 -9.92
CA MET A 121 18.32 -21.58 -10.30
C MET A 121 17.03 -21.97 -11.02
N SER A 122 15.89 -21.47 -10.55
CA SER A 122 14.57 -21.93 -10.99
C SER A 122 13.63 -20.79 -11.40
N PRO A 123 13.97 -19.92 -12.38
CA PRO A 123 13.02 -18.93 -12.87
C PRO A 123 11.80 -19.60 -13.53
N TYR A 124 10.65 -18.93 -13.51
CA TYR A 124 9.48 -19.44 -14.22
C TYR A 124 9.70 -19.46 -15.74
N LYS A 125 9.15 -20.48 -16.40
CA LYS A 125 9.10 -20.58 -17.87
C LYS A 125 7.82 -19.99 -18.46
N LYS A 126 6.75 -19.90 -17.66
CA LYS A 126 5.48 -19.30 -18.07
C LYS A 126 5.67 -17.80 -18.29
N ARG A 127 4.91 -17.22 -19.21
CA ARG A 127 4.69 -15.77 -19.36
C ARG A 127 3.21 -15.53 -19.59
N GLU A 128 2.70 -14.42 -19.07
CA GLU A 128 1.36 -13.98 -19.36
C GLU A 128 1.30 -13.34 -20.74
N SER A 129 0.18 -13.57 -21.43
CA SER A 129 -0.06 -13.02 -22.77
C SER A 129 -1.38 -12.29 -22.76
N ILE A 130 -1.34 -10.97 -22.99
CA ILE A 130 -2.53 -10.15 -23.13
C ILE A 130 -2.98 -10.20 -24.59
N PRO A 131 -4.23 -10.64 -24.88
CA PRO A 131 -4.70 -10.69 -26.26
C PRO A 131 -4.75 -9.29 -26.89
N GLN A 132 -4.47 -9.23 -28.18
CA GLN A 132 -4.67 -8.01 -28.96
C GLN A 132 -6.17 -7.72 -29.09
N VAL A 133 -6.54 -6.48 -28.82
CA VAL A 133 -7.92 -5.97 -28.95
C VAL A 133 -7.88 -4.61 -29.64
N GLU A 134 -8.99 -4.21 -30.23
CA GLU A 134 -9.17 -2.83 -30.68
C GLU A 134 -9.44 -1.91 -29.48
N ALA A 135 -8.99 -0.67 -29.57
CA ALA A 135 -9.30 0.34 -28.55
C ALA A 135 -10.79 0.69 -28.61
N ALA A 136 -11.47 0.69 -27.46
CA ALA A 136 -12.86 1.12 -27.39
C ALA A 136 -12.97 2.64 -27.58
N ASP A 137 -13.94 3.09 -28.37
CA ASP A 137 -14.25 4.52 -28.54
C ASP A 137 -14.67 5.18 -27.22
N PHE A 138 -15.34 4.42 -26.35
CA PHE A 138 -15.79 4.84 -25.03
C PHE A 138 -14.99 4.12 -23.94
N ALA A 139 -13.79 4.63 -23.66
CA ALA A 139 -12.85 4.06 -22.72
C ALA A 139 -13.16 4.36 -21.23
N ILE A 140 -14.39 4.08 -20.78
CA ILE A 140 -14.79 4.35 -19.39
C ILE A 140 -14.43 3.18 -18.46
N ILE A 141 -13.64 3.44 -17.42
CA ILE A 141 -13.27 2.48 -16.39
C ILE A 141 -13.52 3.09 -15.00
N PRO A 142 -14.29 2.44 -14.10
CA PRO A 142 -15.05 1.20 -14.29
C PRO A 142 -16.16 1.30 -15.33
N LYS A 143 -16.55 0.16 -15.90
CA LYS A 143 -17.70 0.06 -16.80
C LYS A 143 -19.00 0.55 -16.14
N PRO A 144 -19.73 1.49 -16.76
CA PRO A 144 -21.03 1.89 -16.23
C PRO A 144 -22.09 0.79 -16.32
N ALA A 145 -23.01 0.76 -15.36
CA ALA A 145 -24.12 -0.21 -15.34
C ALA A 145 -25.03 -0.11 -16.59
N SER A 146 -25.22 1.11 -17.11
CA SER A 146 -25.97 1.35 -18.35
C SER A 146 -25.33 2.47 -19.16
N PHE A 147 -25.16 2.22 -20.45
CA PHE A 147 -24.61 3.15 -21.43
C PHE A 147 -25.45 3.10 -22.72
N THR A 148 -25.78 4.27 -23.28
CA THR A 148 -26.50 4.37 -24.56
C THR A 148 -25.90 5.51 -25.38
N ALA A 149 -25.25 5.17 -26.49
CA ALA A 149 -24.77 6.13 -27.49
C ALA A 149 -25.93 6.69 -28.32
N GLN A 150 -25.77 7.92 -28.79
CA GLN A 150 -26.72 8.64 -29.62
C GLN A 150 -25.96 9.44 -30.67
N ASP A 151 -26.66 9.81 -31.75
CA ASP A 151 -26.09 10.68 -32.77
C ASP A 151 -25.83 12.10 -32.23
N GLY A 152 -24.80 12.74 -32.76
CA GLY A 152 -24.43 14.12 -32.45
C GLY A 152 -23.32 14.25 -31.41
N TYR A 153 -22.75 15.46 -31.33
CA TYR A 153 -21.59 15.78 -30.49
C TYR A 153 -21.80 17.10 -29.75
N PHE A 154 -21.28 17.21 -28.54
CA PHE A 154 -21.16 18.45 -27.79
C PHE A 154 -19.74 19.02 -27.95
N SER A 155 -19.61 20.30 -28.29
CA SER A 155 -18.31 20.96 -28.38
C SER A 155 -17.95 21.67 -27.08
N LEU A 156 -16.95 21.17 -26.36
CA LEU A 156 -16.45 21.79 -25.13
C LEU A 156 -15.48 22.94 -25.47
N SER A 157 -15.69 24.11 -24.87
CA SER A 157 -14.85 25.31 -25.07
C SER A 157 -14.89 26.23 -23.84
N ASP A 158 -14.12 27.32 -23.85
CA ASP A 158 -14.17 28.36 -22.80
C ASP A 158 -15.54 29.05 -22.68
N ALA A 159 -16.40 28.94 -23.71
CA ALA A 159 -17.76 29.43 -23.67
C ALA A 159 -18.71 28.51 -22.90
N SER A 160 -18.33 27.24 -22.69
CA SER A 160 -19.14 26.26 -21.95
C SER A 160 -19.24 26.66 -20.46
N GLY A 161 -20.41 27.15 -20.08
CA GLY A 161 -20.69 27.56 -18.70
C GLY A 161 -21.17 26.43 -17.79
N LEU A 162 -20.88 26.54 -16.48
CA LEU A 162 -21.36 25.62 -15.45
C LEU A 162 -22.59 26.18 -14.74
N ASN A 163 -23.75 25.56 -14.96
CA ASN A 163 -24.99 25.85 -14.25
C ASN A 163 -25.13 24.91 -13.04
N VAL A 164 -24.89 25.44 -11.84
CA VAL A 164 -24.89 24.66 -10.59
C VAL A 164 -26.15 24.95 -9.80
N THR A 165 -27.10 24.01 -9.80
CA THR A 165 -28.40 24.18 -9.12
C THR A 165 -28.47 23.49 -7.75
N SER A 166 -27.40 22.82 -7.32
CA SER A 166 -27.34 22.10 -6.05
C SER A 166 -25.99 22.29 -5.34
N THR A 167 -26.04 22.58 -4.04
CA THR A 167 -24.85 22.68 -3.17
C THR A 167 -24.17 21.33 -2.91
N LEU A 168 -24.84 20.21 -3.22
CA LEU A 168 -24.22 18.88 -3.17
C LEU A 168 -23.14 18.71 -4.26
N ALA A 169 -23.19 19.50 -5.33
CA ALA A 169 -22.27 19.38 -6.45
C ALA A 169 -20.96 20.19 -6.27
N SER A 170 -20.84 21.03 -5.24
CA SER A 170 -19.72 22.00 -5.11
C SER A 170 -18.33 21.37 -5.26
N ASN A 171 -18.07 20.25 -4.58
CA ASN A 171 -16.78 19.55 -4.65
C ASN A 171 -16.52 18.99 -6.06
N ALA A 172 -17.54 18.39 -6.68
CA ALA A 172 -17.44 17.84 -8.02
C ALA A 172 -17.23 18.92 -9.08
N VAL A 173 -17.83 20.10 -8.90
CA VAL A 173 -17.64 21.26 -9.77
C VAL A 173 -16.21 21.79 -9.67
N GLU A 174 -15.68 21.92 -8.45
CA GLU A 174 -14.31 22.39 -8.24
C GLU A 174 -13.29 21.41 -8.85
N TRP A 175 -13.45 20.11 -8.58
CA TRP A 175 -12.61 19.08 -9.18
C TRP A 175 -12.69 19.08 -10.71
N LEU A 176 -13.90 19.12 -11.28
CA LEU A 176 -14.08 19.15 -12.74
C LEU A 176 -13.38 20.36 -13.38
N LYS A 177 -13.45 21.55 -12.78
CA LYS A 177 -12.75 22.74 -13.29
C LYS A 177 -11.24 22.53 -13.34
N GLN A 178 -10.67 22.04 -12.25
CA GLN A 178 -9.23 21.81 -12.12
C GLN A 178 -8.74 20.82 -13.19
N GLU A 179 -9.44 19.69 -13.31
CA GLU A 179 -9.05 18.62 -14.23
C GLU A 179 -9.27 19.01 -15.69
N VAL A 180 -10.38 19.69 -16.04
CA VAL A 180 -10.61 20.16 -17.41
C VAL A 180 -9.54 21.20 -17.81
N GLN A 181 -9.21 22.13 -16.92
CA GLN A 181 -8.15 23.10 -17.18
C GLN A 181 -6.79 22.41 -17.39
N SER A 182 -6.46 21.42 -16.56
CA SER A 182 -5.21 20.66 -16.66
C SER A 182 -5.14 19.82 -17.94
N LEU A 183 -6.21 19.12 -18.29
CA LEU A 183 -6.25 18.19 -19.43
C LEU A 183 -6.35 18.89 -20.79
N THR A 184 -6.98 20.07 -20.84
CA THR A 184 -7.40 20.69 -22.12
C THR A 184 -7.01 22.16 -22.26
N GLY A 185 -6.63 22.83 -21.18
CA GLY A 185 -6.44 24.29 -21.15
C GLY A 185 -7.73 25.11 -21.04
N ILE A 186 -8.91 24.49 -21.10
CA ILE A 186 -10.22 25.16 -21.07
C ILE A 186 -10.59 25.58 -19.64
N SER A 187 -10.94 26.86 -19.49
CA SER A 187 -11.35 27.48 -18.22
C SER A 187 -12.87 27.53 -18.07
N LEU A 188 -13.45 26.53 -17.39
CA LEU A 188 -14.89 26.51 -17.12
C LEU A 188 -15.29 27.51 -16.02
N LYS A 189 -16.31 28.33 -16.29
CA LYS A 189 -16.82 29.36 -15.37
C LYS A 189 -18.26 29.07 -14.95
N ASN A 190 -18.61 29.46 -13.72
CA ASN A 190 -19.99 29.39 -13.26
C ASN A 190 -20.86 30.36 -14.07
N ASN A 191 -21.95 29.87 -14.62
CA ASN A 191 -22.92 30.65 -15.39
C ASN A 191 -24.32 30.03 -15.19
N ALA A 192 -25.28 30.84 -14.72
CA ALA A 192 -26.66 30.40 -14.50
C ALA A 192 -27.37 29.91 -15.77
N GLN A 193 -26.86 30.27 -16.95
CA GLN A 193 -27.33 29.83 -18.27
C GLN A 193 -26.32 28.88 -18.95
N GLY A 194 -25.40 28.30 -18.18
CA GLY A 194 -24.36 27.42 -18.69
C GLY A 194 -24.89 26.08 -19.21
N ASP A 195 -24.19 25.53 -20.20
CA ASP A 195 -24.56 24.29 -20.91
C ASP A 195 -24.20 23.02 -20.12
N ILE A 196 -23.33 23.12 -19.13
CA ILE A 196 -22.96 22.01 -18.22
C ILE A 196 -23.75 22.18 -16.93
N VAL A 197 -24.81 21.38 -16.77
CA VAL A 197 -25.83 21.51 -15.74
C VAL A 197 -25.65 20.45 -14.65
N PHE A 198 -25.45 20.89 -13.41
CA PHE A 198 -25.49 20.05 -12.21
C PHE A 198 -26.87 20.16 -11.59
N ARG A 199 -27.64 19.08 -11.63
CA ARG A 199 -29.03 19.01 -11.16
C ARG A 199 -29.18 18.00 -10.03
N SER A 200 -29.77 18.41 -8.91
CA SER A 200 -30.11 17.45 -7.85
C SER A 200 -31.23 16.51 -8.33
N ASN A 201 -31.07 15.22 -8.07
CA ASN A 201 -32.12 14.23 -8.25
C ASN A 201 -32.22 13.36 -6.98
N PRO A 202 -33.14 13.69 -6.06
CA PRO A 202 -33.29 12.97 -4.78
C PRO A 202 -33.76 11.51 -4.90
N THR A 203 -34.17 11.07 -6.09
CA THR A 203 -34.55 9.65 -6.32
C THR A 203 -33.34 8.73 -6.54
N LEU A 204 -32.13 9.30 -6.63
CA LEU A 204 -30.88 8.57 -6.78
C LEU A 204 -30.20 8.40 -5.41
N ASP A 205 -29.93 7.15 -5.05
CA ASP A 205 -29.24 6.80 -3.81
C ASP A 205 -27.79 7.33 -3.75
N LYS A 206 -27.15 7.16 -2.59
CA LYS A 206 -25.76 7.61 -2.37
C LYS A 206 -24.82 6.98 -3.42
N GLY A 207 -24.07 7.83 -4.12
CA GLY A 207 -23.12 7.41 -5.15
C GLY A 207 -23.72 7.15 -6.53
N HIS A 208 -25.05 7.12 -6.67
CA HIS A 208 -25.74 6.94 -7.96
C HIS A 208 -25.71 8.24 -8.76
N TYR A 209 -25.65 8.12 -10.08
CA TYR A 209 -25.73 9.28 -10.95
C TYR A 209 -26.35 8.98 -12.32
N CYS A 210 -26.78 10.05 -12.99
CA CYS A 210 -27.07 10.04 -14.42
C CYS A 210 -26.24 11.12 -15.12
N LEU A 211 -25.54 10.76 -16.19
CA LEU A 211 -24.81 11.68 -17.06
C LEU A 211 -25.44 11.66 -18.45
N LYS A 212 -25.83 12.82 -18.96
CA LYS A 212 -26.41 12.98 -20.30
C LYS A 212 -25.60 13.99 -21.07
N ILE A 213 -25.01 13.58 -22.18
CA ILE A 213 -24.35 14.46 -23.14
C ILE A 213 -25.26 14.58 -24.36
N ARG A 214 -25.56 15.81 -24.76
CA ARG A 214 -26.37 16.17 -25.94
C ARG A 214 -25.67 17.30 -26.66
N GLU A 215 -26.03 17.54 -27.92
CA GLU A 215 -25.42 18.60 -28.76
C GLU A 215 -25.34 19.98 -28.10
N LYS A 216 -26.32 20.33 -27.27
CA LYS A 216 -26.43 21.66 -26.63
C LYS A 216 -26.15 21.66 -25.13
N SER A 217 -26.01 20.50 -24.48
CA SER A 217 -25.87 20.49 -23.02
C SER A 217 -25.29 19.18 -22.49
N ILE A 218 -24.55 19.29 -21.38
CA ILE A 218 -24.16 18.17 -20.53
C ILE A 218 -24.98 18.28 -19.24
N THR A 219 -25.70 17.25 -18.84
CA THR A 219 -26.43 17.23 -17.56
C THR A 219 -25.87 16.12 -16.66
N LEU A 220 -25.46 16.50 -15.46
CA LEU A 220 -25.06 15.60 -14.38
C LEU A 220 -26.14 15.63 -13.30
N GLU A 221 -26.69 14.46 -12.97
CA GLU A 221 -27.75 14.31 -11.96
C GLU A 221 -27.32 13.37 -10.84
N SER A 222 -27.51 13.78 -9.57
CA SER A 222 -27.31 12.91 -8.41
C SER A 222 -28.09 13.41 -7.19
N GLY A 223 -28.40 12.49 -6.26
CA GLY A 223 -28.92 12.79 -4.93
C GLY A 223 -27.83 12.97 -3.86
N SER A 224 -26.54 12.84 -4.22
CA SER A 224 -25.44 12.84 -3.25
C SER A 224 -24.18 13.53 -3.77
N ARG A 225 -23.32 14.00 -2.85
CA ARG A 225 -22.02 14.60 -3.18
C ARG A 225 -21.13 13.63 -3.97
N SER A 226 -21.04 12.38 -3.52
CA SER A 226 -20.22 11.35 -4.16
C SER A 226 -20.72 10.99 -5.55
N GLY A 227 -22.04 10.94 -5.77
CA GLY A 227 -22.58 10.64 -7.10
C GLY A 227 -22.25 11.73 -8.14
N PHE A 228 -22.21 13.01 -7.75
CA PHE A 228 -21.70 14.07 -8.64
C PHE A 228 -20.22 13.88 -8.98
N VAL A 229 -19.37 13.50 -8.01
CA VAL A 229 -17.96 13.20 -8.29
C VAL A 229 -17.83 12.01 -9.23
N HIS A 230 -18.58 10.92 -9.03
CA HIS A 230 -18.56 9.77 -9.94
C HIS A 230 -19.02 10.14 -11.36
N ALA A 231 -20.00 11.03 -11.49
CA ALA A 231 -20.44 11.56 -12.78
C ALA A 231 -19.34 12.38 -13.46
N CYS A 232 -18.64 13.23 -12.71
CA CYS A 232 -17.47 13.97 -13.20
C CYS A 232 -16.34 13.03 -13.63
N ALA A 233 -16.06 11.96 -12.88
CA ALA A 233 -15.02 10.99 -13.23
C ALA A 233 -15.27 10.36 -14.61
N SER A 234 -16.51 9.96 -14.90
CA SER A 234 -16.89 9.43 -16.22
C SER A 234 -16.81 10.50 -17.32
N LEU A 235 -17.21 11.74 -17.02
CA LEU A 235 -17.07 12.86 -17.95
C LEU A 235 -15.60 13.15 -18.27
N LEU A 236 -14.72 13.15 -17.26
CA LEU A 236 -13.29 13.40 -17.41
C LEU A 236 -12.59 12.35 -18.27
N GLN A 237 -12.96 11.06 -18.12
CA GLN A 237 -12.44 10.01 -18.99
C GLN A 237 -12.87 10.20 -20.45
N LEU A 238 -14.12 10.60 -20.69
CA LEU A 238 -14.62 10.93 -22.03
C LEU A 238 -13.91 12.15 -22.64
N ILE A 239 -13.60 13.17 -21.82
CA ILE A 239 -12.80 14.33 -22.23
C ILE A 239 -11.37 13.90 -22.56
N SER A 240 -10.75 13.09 -21.72
CA SER A 240 -9.36 12.71 -21.89
C SER A 240 -9.12 11.76 -23.07
N ALA A 241 -10.11 10.91 -23.42
CA ALA A 241 -10.00 9.99 -24.55
C ALA A 241 -9.95 10.71 -25.92
N GLN A 242 -10.33 11.99 -25.98
CA GLN A 242 -10.32 12.75 -27.24
C GLN A 242 -8.89 13.15 -27.65
N LYS A 243 -8.58 12.93 -28.93
CA LYS A 243 -7.30 13.27 -29.55
C LYS A 243 -7.28 14.70 -30.15
N VAL A 244 -8.43 15.23 -30.58
CA VAL A 244 -8.55 16.51 -31.32
C VAL A 244 -9.94 17.15 -31.05
N ASN A 245 -10.01 18.49 -30.95
CA ASN A 245 -11.22 19.35 -30.96
C ASN A 245 -12.20 19.34 -29.77
N SER A 246 -11.87 18.75 -28.62
CA SER A 246 -12.70 18.84 -27.39
C SER A 246 -14.19 18.50 -27.61
N THR A 247 -14.50 17.61 -28.57
CA THR A 247 -15.87 17.19 -28.87
C THR A 247 -16.23 15.92 -28.09
N LEU A 248 -17.40 15.91 -27.46
CA LEU A 248 -17.89 14.78 -26.69
C LEU A 248 -19.09 14.13 -27.39
N PRO A 249 -19.08 12.81 -27.63
CA PRO A 249 -20.22 12.12 -28.24
C PRO A 249 -21.47 12.21 -27.37
N SER A 250 -22.64 12.29 -28.00
CA SER A 250 -23.92 12.29 -27.29
C SER A 250 -24.19 10.92 -26.69
N ILE A 251 -24.35 10.88 -25.37
CA ILE A 251 -24.52 9.63 -24.62
C ILE A 251 -25.47 9.80 -23.45
N THR A 252 -25.97 8.68 -22.93
CA THR A 252 -26.63 8.62 -21.62
C THR A 252 -26.05 7.49 -20.79
N ILE A 253 -25.60 7.84 -19.59
CA ILE A 253 -25.10 6.92 -18.58
C ILE A 253 -26.04 6.98 -17.39
N LYS A 254 -26.41 5.81 -16.87
CA LYS A 254 -27.04 5.63 -15.56
C LYS A 254 -26.19 4.63 -14.81
N ASP A 255 -25.73 5.00 -13.62
CA ASP A 255 -24.69 4.23 -12.97
C ASP A 255 -24.74 4.32 -11.44
N SER A 256 -24.18 3.30 -10.81
CA SER A 256 -24.22 3.09 -9.36
C SER A 256 -23.12 2.11 -8.93
N PRO A 257 -22.47 2.33 -7.77
CA PRO A 257 -21.47 1.41 -7.26
C PRO A 257 -22.08 0.07 -6.83
N ARG A 258 -21.33 -1.02 -7.03
CA ARG A 258 -21.64 -2.34 -6.45
C ARG A 258 -21.41 -2.39 -4.94
N TYR A 259 -20.29 -1.83 -4.46
CA TYR A 259 -19.93 -1.83 -3.04
C TYR A 259 -19.88 -0.42 -2.44
N GLY A 260 -20.23 -0.30 -1.16
CA GLY A 260 -20.19 0.95 -0.41
C GLY A 260 -18.75 1.40 -0.10
N TYR A 261 -17.87 0.44 0.19
CA TYR A 261 -16.44 0.64 0.43
C TYR A 261 -15.63 0.22 -0.80
N ARG A 262 -14.81 1.13 -1.31
CA ARG A 262 -13.90 0.91 -2.44
C ARG A 262 -12.60 1.60 -2.08
N GLY A 263 -11.67 0.82 -1.53
CA GLY A 263 -10.45 1.34 -0.91
C GLY A 263 -9.19 1.09 -1.72
N MET A 264 -8.21 1.96 -1.51
CA MET A 264 -6.82 1.68 -1.83
C MET A 264 -5.95 2.10 -0.64
N MET A 265 -5.07 1.21 -0.22
CA MET A 265 -4.08 1.46 0.82
C MET A 265 -2.72 1.79 0.21
N LEU A 266 -2.06 2.80 0.75
CA LEU A 266 -0.65 3.10 0.45
C LEU A 266 0.17 3.01 1.74
N ASP A 267 1.17 2.12 1.72
CA ASP A 267 2.26 2.09 2.69
C ASP A 267 3.19 3.28 2.49
N CYS A 268 3.25 4.15 3.50
CA CYS A 268 4.21 5.25 3.56
C CYS A 268 5.28 5.03 4.64
N ALA A 269 5.15 3.96 5.44
CA ALA A 269 6.07 3.63 6.51
C ALA A 269 7.35 3.01 5.95
N ARG A 270 7.25 2.02 5.06
CA ARG A 270 8.42 1.35 4.47
C ARG A 270 9.22 2.32 3.62
N HIS A 271 8.59 3.06 2.73
CA HIS A 271 9.20 4.19 2.02
C HIS A 271 8.28 5.40 2.04
N PHE A 272 8.85 6.57 2.34
CA PHE A 272 8.11 7.82 2.41
C PHE A 272 7.74 8.31 1.01
N HIS A 273 6.48 8.68 0.83
CA HIS A 273 5.97 9.32 -0.38
C HIS A 273 5.54 10.75 -0.05
N SER A 274 6.02 11.74 -0.82
CA SER A 274 5.71 13.15 -0.57
C SER A 274 4.20 13.45 -0.67
N VAL A 275 3.77 14.56 -0.05
CA VAL A 275 2.38 15.06 -0.13
C VAL A 275 1.89 15.16 -1.58
N ALA A 276 2.75 15.61 -2.50
CA ALA A 276 2.42 15.73 -3.91
C ALA A 276 2.10 14.35 -4.55
N GLN A 277 2.89 13.32 -4.24
CA GLN A 277 2.69 11.96 -4.74
C GLN A 277 1.41 11.33 -4.16
N VAL A 278 1.18 11.51 -2.86
CA VAL A 278 -0.05 11.05 -2.19
C VAL A 278 -1.28 11.70 -2.82
N LYS A 279 -1.25 13.02 -3.06
CA LYS A 279 -2.33 13.74 -3.74
C LYS A 279 -2.54 13.28 -5.17
N GLN A 280 -1.47 13.03 -5.93
CA GLN A 280 -1.56 12.50 -7.28
C GLN A 280 -2.26 11.14 -7.30
N LEU A 281 -1.90 10.23 -6.39
CA LEU A 281 -2.57 8.94 -6.24
C LEU A 281 -4.05 9.11 -5.88
N ILE A 282 -4.38 9.94 -4.89
CA ILE A 282 -5.77 10.26 -4.51
C ILE A 282 -6.58 10.79 -5.70
N ASN A 283 -5.97 11.61 -6.56
CA ASN A 283 -6.63 12.07 -7.78
C ASN A 283 -6.97 10.88 -8.69
N HIS A 284 -6.03 9.98 -8.94
CA HIS A 284 -6.29 8.76 -9.72
C HIS A 284 -7.36 7.87 -9.09
N LEU A 285 -7.37 7.69 -7.76
CA LEU A 285 -8.42 6.96 -7.06
C LEU A 285 -9.82 7.52 -7.39
N ALA A 286 -9.95 8.84 -7.44
CA ALA A 286 -11.21 9.51 -7.79
C ALA A 286 -11.62 9.28 -9.24
N TYR A 287 -10.66 9.28 -10.18
CA TYR A 287 -10.91 8.93 -11.59
C TYR A 287 -11.53 7.54 -11.73
N TYR A 288 -11.09 6.58 -10.91
CA TYR A 288 -11.60 5.21 -10.93
C TYR A 288 -12.69 4.95 -9.88
N LYS A 289 -13.27 6.02 -9.32
CA LYS A 289 -14.43 6.00 -8.41
C LYS A 289 -14.20 5.24 -7.08
N PHE A 290 -12.95 5.10 -6.64
CA PHE A 290 -12.65 4.74 -5.25
C PHE A 290 -13.13 5.86 -4.31
N ASN A 291 -13.41 5.53 -3.06
CA ASN A 291 -13.91 6.48 -2.06
C ASN A 291 -13.22 6.40 -0.70
N TYR A 292 -12.27 5.48 -0.53
CA TYR A 292 -11.44 5.39 0.66
C TYR A 292 -9.96 5.35 0.25
N PHE A 293 -9.18 6.17 0.93
CA PHE A 293 -7.72 6.10 0.93
C PHE A 293 -7.30 5.64 2.32
N HIS A 294 -6.78 4.43 2.42
CA HIS A 294 -6.24 3.87 3.65
C HIS A 294 -4.76 4.25 3.75
N TRP A 295 -4.40 5.04 4.75
CA TRP A 295 -3.06 5.61 4.86
C TRP A 295 -2.29 4.88 5.94
N HIS A 296 -1.45 3.94 5.50
CA HIS A 296 -0.58 3.17 6.37
C HIS A 296 0.66 4.03 6.72
N LEU A 297 0.61 4.62 7.93
CA LEU A 297 1.48 5.73 8.35
C LEU A 297 2.59 5.30 9.33
N THR A 298 2.53 4.08 9.84
CA THR A 298 3.39 3.62 10.94
C THR A 298 3.73 2.16 10.73
N ASP A 299 5.02 1.83 10.82
CA ASP A 299 5.51 0.45 10.83
C ASP A 299 6.89 0.41 11.50
N ASP A 300 7.56 -0.73 11.44
CA ASP A 300 8.88 -0.95 12.01
C ASP A 300 9.94 0.01 11.44
N GLU A 301 9.89 0.27 10.14
CA GLU A 301 10.93 1.01 9.42
C GLU A 301 10.66 2.51 9.33
N GLY A 302 9.53 2.97 9.88
CA GLY A 302 9.37 4.37 10.20
C GLY A 302 7.97 4.82 10.61
N TRP A 303 7.99 5.93 11.34
CA TRP A 303 6.81 6.64 11.81
C TRP A 303 6.62 7.94 11.01
N ARG A 304 5.46 8.09 10.35
CA ARG A 304 5.25 9.14 9.33
C ARG A 304 4.28 10.24 9.75
N LEU A 305 3.70 10.19 10.94
CA LEU A 305 2.69 11.16 11.36
C LEU A 305 3.18 12.04 12.52
N GLU A 306 3.11 13.35 12.39
CA GLU A 306 3.40 14.23 13.54
C GLU A 306 2.38 14.06 14.67
N ILE A 307 2.89 13.69 15.86
CA ILE A 307 2.15 13.70 17.13
C ILE A 307 2.80 14.78 18.01
N LYS A 308 2.09 15.87 18.25
CA LYS A 308 2.66 17.06 18.90
C LYS A 308 3.07 16.77 20.36
N ALA A 309 2.37 15.85 21.02
CA ALA A 309 2.72 15.42 22.37
C ALA A 309 3.93 14.48 22.45
N PHE A 310 4.32 13.85 21.33
CA PHE A 310 5.49 12.96 21.22
C PHE A 310 6.32 13.31 19.97
N PRO A 311 7.00 14.46 19.98
CA PRO A 311 7.80 14.91 18.84
C PRO A 311 8.94 13.93 18.49
N GLU A 312 9.38 13.10 19.43
CA GLU A 312 10.39 12.06 19.23
C GLU A 312 9.99 11.05 18.15
N LEU A 313 8.67 10.78 18.00
CA LEU A 313 8.16 9.87 16.98
C LEU A 313 8.53 10.33 15.56
N THR A 314 8.61 11.63 15.31
CA THR A 314 9.06 12.16 14.01
C THR A 314 10.52 12.62 14.03
N GLN A 315 11.06 13.10 15.15
CA GLN A 315 12.47 13.49 15.23
C GLN A 315 13.42 12.28 15.06
N THR A 316 13.03 11.15 15.65
CA THR A 316 13.77 9.87 15.63
C THR A 316 13.07 8.84 14.75
N GLY A 317 11.80 8.55 15.03
CA GLY A 317 11.08 7.44 14.37
C GLY A 317 10.85 7.62 12.87
N SER A 318 10.94 8.84 12.34
CA SER A 318 10.79 9.07 10.88
C SER A 318 12.08 8.86 10.07
N LYS A 319 13.21 8.61 10.74
CA LYS A 319 14.52 8.50 10.11
C LYS A 319 15.16 7.16 10.42
N ARG A 320 15.90 6.64 9.46
CA ARG A 320 16.70 5.42 9.57
C ARG A 320 17.99 5.54 8.77
N GLY A 321 18.97 4.70 9.08
CA GLY A 321 20.27 4.69 8.40
C GLY A 321 21.43 4.96 9.36
N PRO A 322 22.65 5.14 8.81
CA PRO A 322 23.84 5.41 9.60
C PRO A 322 23.63 6.59 10.55
N GLU A 323 24.19 6.48 11.76
CA GLU A 323 24.11 7.50 12.83
C GLU A 323 22.69 7.79 13.36
N THR A 324 21.72 6.92 13.10
CA THR A 324 20.35 7.03 13.66
C THR A 324 20.03 5.88 14.63
N GLN A 325 18.93 6.01 15.38
CA GLN A 325 18.45 4.95 16.29
C GLN A 325 17.79 3.77 15.56
N ASN A 326 17.36 3.97 14.31
CA ASN A 326 16.74 2.93 13.48
C ASN A 326 17.73 2.51 12.40
N ASP A 327 18.03 1.22 12.34
CA ASP A 327 18.89 0.66 11.29
C ASP A 327 18.34 0.94 9.89
N ALA A 328 19.22 1.08 8.90
CA ALA A 328 18.81 1.20 7.50
C ALA A 328 17.94 -0.01 7.11
N GLN A 329 17.02 0.14 6.16
CA GLN A 329 16.14 -0.94 5.72
C GLN A 329 15.81 -0.82 4.25
N TYR A 330 15.80 -1.95 3.55
CA TYR A 330 15.46 -2.18 2.14
C TYR A 330 16.37 -1.48 1.13
N SER A 331 16.54 -0.17 1.24
CA SER A 331 17.35 0.65 0.36
C SER A 331 17.91 1.87 1.09
N HIS A 332 18.76 2.66 0.41
CA HIS A 332 19.43 3.84 0.97
C HIS A 332 20.32 3.46 2.16
N LEU A 333 20.98 2.29 2.10
CA LEU A 333 21.72 1.73 3.25
C LEU A 333 22.87 2.61 3.74
N SER A 334 23.47 3.37 2.83
CA SER A 334 24.66 4.18 3.11
C SER A 334 24.35 5.62 3.53
N GLU A 335 23.08 6.00 3.62
CA GLU A 335 22.65 7.36 3.95
C GLU A 335 21.48 7.39 4.94
N THR A 336 21.27 8.54 5.59
CA THR A 336 20.08 8.74 6.42
C THR A 336 18.87 8.97 5.52
N TYR A 337 17.91 8.04 5.57
CA TYR A 337 16.65 8.10 4.83
C TYR A 337 15.47 8.38 5.77
N GLY A 338 14.47 9.13 5.29
CA GLY A 338 13.27 9.38 6.08
C GLY A 338 12.32 10.42 5.52
N GLY A 339 11.41 10.84 6.38
CA GLY A 339 10.34 11.79 6.05
C GLY A 339 9.09 11.51 6.88
N TYR A 340 8.29 12.54 7.11
CA TYR A 340 7.01 12.46 7.80
C TYR A 340 6.09 13.58 7.31
N TYR A 341 4.81 13.47 7.63
CA TYR A 341 3.79 14.48 7.37
C TYR A 341 3.51 15.28 8.64
N THR A 342 3.64 16.60 8.55
CA THR A 342 3.14 17.51 9.57
C THR A 342 1.62 17.44 9.67
N GLN A 343 1.05 17.83 10.80
CA GLN A 343 -0.42 17.85 10.92
C GLN A 343 -1.07 18.79 9.90
N GLU A 344 -0.40 19.88 9.54
CA GLU A 344 -0.86 20.82 8.53
C GLU A 344 -0.87 20.20 7.12
N GLU A 345 0.17 19.45 6.74
CA GLU A 345 0.21 18.70 5.48
C GLU A 345 -0.87 17.61 5.45
N VAL A 346 -1.11 16.93 6.56
CA VAL A 346 -2.19 15.92 6.68
C VAL A 346 -3.57 16.59 6.47
N GLN A 347 -3.81 17.75 7.06
CA GLN A 347 -5.03 18.53 6.81
C GLN A 347 -5.16 18.90 5.32
N GLU A 348 -4.07 19.33 4.70
CA GLU A 348 -4.01 19.65 3.27
C GLU A 348 -4.37 18.45 2.38
N VAL A 349 -3.93 17.24 2.75
CA VAL A 349 -4.27 15.99 2.06
C VAL A 349 -5.73 15.60 2.28
N ILE A 350 -6.24 15.72 3.50
CA ILE A 350 -7.64 15.43 3.85
C ILE A 350 -8.60 16.33 3.06
N GLU A 351 -8.32 17.63 2.97
CA GLU A 351 -9.13 18.58 2.21
C GLU A 351 -9.10 18.29 0.70
N TYR A 352 -7.91 17.96 0.18
CA TYR A 352 -7.72 17.55 -1.20
C TYR A 352 -8.53 16.29 -1.55
N ALA A 353 -8.51 15.29 -0.66
CA ALA A 353 -9.28 14.05 -0.78
C ALA A 353 -10.79 14.30 -0.67
N ALA A 354 -11.24 15.16 0.25
CA ALA A 354 -12.65 15.48 0.44
C ALA A 354 -13.29 16.14 -0.79
N THR A 355 -12.53 16.97 -1.51
CA THR A 355 -12.96 17.56 -2.80
C THR A 355 -13.21 16.48 -3.87
N ARG A 356 -12.53 15.34 -3.73
CA ARG A 356 -12.66 14.15 -4.58
C ARG A 356 -13.58 13.07 -4.00
N SER A 357 -14.35 13.40 -2.95
CA SER A 357 -15.21 12.44 -2.21
C SER A 357 -14.47 11.18 -1.73
N ILE A 358 -13.17 11.32 -1.42
CA ILE A 358 -12.35 10.28 -0.82
C ILE A 358 -12.24 10.54 0.68
N THR A 359 -12.52 9.51 1.47
CA THR A 359 -12.32 9.51 2.92
C THR A 359 -10.94 8.97 3.22
N VAL A 360 -10.14 9.71 3.98
CA VAL A 360 -8.81 9.27 4.45
C VAL A 360 -8.96 8.54 5.78
N ILE A 361 -8.52 7.29 5.84
CA ILE A 361 -8.49 6.47 7.05
C ILE A 361 -7.02 6.37 7.50
N PRO A 362 -6.64 6.90 8.67
CA PRO A 362 -5.30 6.69 9.21
C PRO A 362 -5.17 5.28 9.80
N GLU A 363 -3.98 4.72 9.70
CA GLU A 363 -3.56 3.53 10.42
C GLU A 363 -2.46 3.86 11.43
N ILE A 364 -2.62 3.33 12.65
CA ILE A 364 -1.59 3.27 13.70
C ILE A 364 -1.45 1.81 14.10
N ASP A 365 -0.41 1.14 13.61
CA ASP A 365 -0.25 -0.30 13.77
C ASP A 365 0.23 -0.68 15.18
N ILE A 366 -0.49 -1.57 15.86
CA ILE A 366 -0.16 -2.08 17.20
C ILE A 366 -0.68 -3.52 17.41
N PRO A 367 -0.09 -4.31 18.32
CA PRO A 367 1.17 -4.05 19.02
C PRO A 367 2.41 -4.50 18.25
N GLY A 368 2.26 -5.26 17.16
CA GLY A 368 3.34 -5.54 16.21
C GLY A 368 3.69 -4.28 15.42
N HIS A 369 4.65 -4.38 14.50
CA HIS A 369 4.98 -3.29 13.56
C HIS A 369 5.28 -1.94 14.25
N CYS A 370 5.89 -1.99 15.45
CA CYS A 370 6.06 -0.84 16.33
C CYS A 370 7.51 -0.41 16.54
N ARG A 371 8.49 -0.99 15.84
CA ARG A 371 9.92 -0.74 16.10
C ARG A 371 10.27 0.75 16.08
N ALA A 372 9.81 1.49 15.08
CA ALA A 372 10.08 2.94 14.98
C ALA A 372 9.55 3.73 16.19
N ALA A 373 8.38 3.36 16.72
CA ALA A 373 7.82 3.99 17.92
C ALA A 373 8.61 3.61 19.17
N ILE A 374 8.98 2.33 19.31
CA ILE A 374 9.76 1.82 20.45
C ILE A 374 11.14 2.48 20.52
N LYS A 375 11.83 2.62 19.38
CA LYS A 375 13.13 3.30 19.30
C LYS A 375 13.03 4.80 19.55
N ALA A 376 11.89 5.43 19.22
CA ALA A 376 11.65 6.84 19.48
C ALA A 376 11.30 7.14 20.95
N LEU A 377 10.60 6.23 21.63
CA LEU A 377 10.10 6.42 23.00
C LEU A 377 10.51 5.26 23.93
N PRO A 378 11.82 4.96 24.07
CA PRO A 378 12.28 3.79 24.82
C PRO A 378 11.88 3.84 26.30
N GLU A 379 11.88 5.04 26.90
CA GLU A 379 11.51 5.26 28.30
C GLU A 379 10.05 4.88 28.62
N LEU A 380 9.17 4.86 27.61
CA LEU A 380 7.76 4.47 27.77
C LEU A 380 7.52 3.03 27.33
N LEU A 381 8.22 2.57 26.30
CA LEU A 381 7.82 1.40 25.52
C LEU A 381 8.74 0.18 25.68
N VAL A 382 9.92 0.34 26.28
CA VAL A 382 10.86 -0.77 26.52
C VAL A 382 10.68 -1.33 27.94
N ASP A 383 10.50 -2.64 28.06
CA ASP A 383 10.59 -3.34 29.34
C ASP A 383 12.01 -3.90 29.52
N PRO A 384 12.89 -3.27 30.33
CA PRO A 384 14.29 -3.69 30.43
C PRO A 384 14.48 -5.05 31.12
N GLN A 385 13.41 -5.63 31.67
CA GLN A 385 13.41 -6.95 32.30
C GLN A 385 12.82 -8.04 31.41
N ASP A 386 12.30 -7.70 30.23
CA ASP A 386 11.82 -8.69 29.28
C ASP A 386 13.00 -9.36 28.59
N SER A 387 13.08 -10.68 28.71
CA SER A 387 14.08 -11.51 28.04
C SER A 387 13.44 -12.48 27.04
N SER A 388 12.25 -12.15 26.53
CA SER A 388 11.55 -12.97 25.55
C SER A 388 12.35 -13.02 24.24
N GLU A 389 12.63 -14.23 23.75
CA GLU A 389 13.25 -14.44 22.44
C GLU A 389 12.16 -14.70 21.40
N TYR A 390 12.03 -13.78 20.46
CA TYR A 390 11.09 -13.88 19.34
C TYR A 390 11.70 -13.32 18.05
N LEU A 391 11.10 -13.68 16.92
CA LEU A 391 11.46 -13.14 15.61
C LEU A 391 10.17 -12.89 14.83
N SER A 392 9.97 -11.64 14.39
CA SER A 392 8.85 -11.28 13.52
C SER A 392 9.03 -11.83 12.11
N ILE A 393 7.96 -11.76 11.31
CA ILE A 393 7.99 -12.14 9.89
C ILE A 393 9.05 -11.33 9.13
N GLN A 394 9.27 -10.07 9.53
CA GLN A 394 10.22 -9.13 8.95
C GLN A 394 11.63 -9.26 9.54
N ASN A 395 11.90 -10.23 10.41
CA ASN A 395 13.20 -10.48 11.05
C ASN A 395 13.60 -9.45 12.13
N TYR A 396 12.64 -8.94 12.90
CA TYR A 396 12.90 -8.14 14.09
C TYR A 396 12.66 -8.94 15.38
N ASN A 397 13.40 -8.61 16.44
CA ASN A 397 13.29 -9.21 17.77
C ASN A 397 13.03 -8.17 18.88
N ASP A 398 12.78 -6.91 18.51
CA ASP A 398 12.63 -5.77 19.41
C ASP A 398 11.48 -4.83 18.99
N ASN A 399 10.52 -5.33 18.21
CA ASN A 399 9.50 -4.52 17.52
C ASN A 399 8.06 -4.57 18.06
N VAL A 400 7.82 -5.13 19.26
CA VAL A 400 6.46 -5.37 19.75
C VAL A 400 6.19 -4.60 21.04
N LEU A 401 5.10 -3.83 21.09
CA LEU A 401 4.69 -3.11 22.30
C LEU A 401 4.38 -4.08 23.44
N SER A 402 4.87 -3.77 24.65
CA SER A 402 4.54 -4.54 25.84
C SER A 402 3.19 -4.09 26.44
N PRO A 403 2.22 -5.01 26.61
CA PRO A 403 0.90 -4.69 27.16
C PRO A 403 0.91 -4.49 28.69
N ALA A 404 2.03 -4.74 29.36
CA ALA A 404 2.14 -4.62 30.83
C ALA A 404 2.92 -3.38 31.30
N LEU A 405 3.20 -2.43 30.39
CA LEU A 405 3.80 -1.14 30.72
C LEU A 405 2.75 -0.04 30.74
N ASP A 406 2.74 0.77 31.81
CA ASP A 406 1.90 1.99 31.89
C ASP A 406 2.20 2.95 30.73
N GLY A 407 3.47 3.03 30.32
CA GLY A 407 3.93 3.85 29.20
C GLY A 407 3.27 3.46 27.87
N THR A 408 2.97 2.18 27.64
CA THR A 408 2.22 1.74 26.45
C THR A 408 0.83 2.36 26.42
N TYR A 409 0.11 2.36 27.55
CA TYR A 409 -1.23 2.94 27.61
C TYR A 409 -1.19 4.47 27.50
N GLN A 410 -0.19 5.13 28.09
CA GLN A 410 0.05 6.56 27.90
C GLN A 410 0.30 6.91 26.43
N PHE A 411 1.13 6.12 25.75
CA PHE A 411 1.42 6.26 24.33
C PHE A 411 0.14 6.14 23.50
N LEU A 412 -0.59 5.04 23.65
CA LEU A 412 -1.83 4.78 22.91
C LEU A 412 -2.88 5.87 23.14
N ASP A 413 -3.13 6.24 24.40
CA ASP A 413 -4.16 7.23 24.72
C ASP A 413 -3.85 8.59 24.11
N THR A 414 -2.58 8.98 24.10
CA THR A 414 -2.14 10.27 23.58
C THR A 414 -2.19 10.29 22.05
N VAL A 415 -1.57 9.30 21.40
CA VAL A 415 -1.54 9.19 19.93
C VAL A 415 -2.96 9.09 19.38
N LEU A 416 -3.80 8.20 19.91
CA LEU A 416 -5.16 8.01 19.41
C LEU A 416 -6.03 9.25 19.63
N THR A 417 -5.76 10.04 20.67
CA THR A 417 -6.47 11.33 20.88
C THR A 417 -6.11 12.34 19.80
N GLU A 418 -4.82 12.51 19.48
CA GLU A 418 -4.40 13.43 18.42
C GLU A 418 -4.86 12.96 17.04
N VAL A 419 -4.69 11.67 16.71
CA VAL A 419 -5.16 11.08 15.46
C VAL A 419 -6.67 11.26 15.28
N ALA A 420 -7.46 10.99 16.32
CA ALA A 420 -8.91 11.15 16.25
C ALA A 420 -9.34 12.62 16.05
N GLY A 421 -8.59 13.56 16.61
CA GLY A 421 -8.80 15.00 16.43
C GLY A 421 -8.40 15.50 15.04
N LEU A 422 -7.35 14.94 14.46
CA LEU A 422 -6.79 15.33 13.16
C LEU A 422 -7.62 14.80 11.98
N PHE A 423 -8.03 13.53 12.03
CA PHE A 423 -8.73 12.88 10.93
C PHE A 423 -10.25 12.95 11.11
N PRO A 424 -11.01 13.58 10.18
CA PRO A 424 -12.47 13.70 10.28
C PRO A 424 -13.20 12.38 10.01
N SER A 425 -12.51 11.36 9.48
CA SER A 425 -13.04 10.01 9.31
C SER A 425 -13.61 9.49 10.63
N GLN A 426 -14.70 8.71 10.53
CA GLN A 426 -15.26 7.99 11.68
C GLN A 426 -14.44 6.75 12.04
N TYR A 427 -13.37 6.47 11.30
CA TYR A 427 -12.61 5.23 11.38
C TYR A 427 -11.13 5.51 11.62
N VAL A 428 -10.51 4.64 12.41
CA VAL A 428 -9.06 4.54 12.61
C VAL A 428 -8.71 3.06 12.51
N HIS A 429 -7.73 2.73 11.67
CA HIS A 429 -7.18 1.38 11.58
C HIS A 429 -6.09 1.21 12.65
N ILE A 430 -6.09 0.07 13.32
CA ILE A 430 -5.22 -0.20 14.46
C ILE A 430 -4.16 -1.28 14.17
N GLY A 431 -4.11 -1.72 12.91
CA GLY A 431 -3.26 -2.81 12.45
C GLY A 431 -3.62 -4.14 13.10
N ALA A 432 -2.72 -4.67 13.90
CA ALA A 432 -2.83 -5.90 14.72
C ALA A 432 -2.49 -7.22 14.02
N ASP A 433 -1.83 -7.14 12.88
CA ASP A 433 -1.26 -8.23 12.11
C ASP A 433 0.06 -8.74 12.73
N GLU A 434 0.42 -9.96 12.33
CA GLU A 434 1.76 -10.56 12.44
C GLU A 434 2.50 -10.49 13.79
N VAL A 435 1.77 -10.35 14.91
CA VAL A 435 2.37 -10.43 16.25
C VAL A 435 3.09 -11.79 16.40
N PRO A 436 4.42 -11.79 16.63
CA PRO A 436 5.21 -13.01 16.64
C PRO A 436 4.79 -13.97 17.75
N LYS A 437 5.06 -15.26 17.55
CA LYS A 437 4.99 -16.21 18.66
C LYS A 437 6.07 -15.88 19.70
N ASN A 438 5.88 -16.33 20.94
CA ASN A 438 6.80 -16.17 22.07
C ASN A 438 7.02 -14.75 22.61
N VAL A 439 6.39 -13.72 22.03
CA VAL A 439 6.41 -12.37 22.62
C VAL A 439 5.86 -12.39 24.05
N TRP A 440 6.47 -11.59 24.92
CA TRP A 440 6.08 -11.36 26.32
C TRP A 440 6.18 -12.57 27.25
N THR A 441 6.59 -13.74 26.75
CA THR A 441 6.60 -14.99 27.53
C THR A 441 7.56 -14.95 28.71
N GLU A 442 8.68 -14.23 28.57
CA GLU A 442 9.69 -14.05 29.60
C GLU A 442 9.73 -12.60 30.15
N SER A 443 8.64 -11.82 29.99
CA SER A 443 8.48 -10.54 30.70
C SER A 443 7.86 -10.76 32.07
N PRO A 444 8.55 -10.42 33.18
CA PRO A 444 7.99 -10.55 34.52
C PRO A 444 6.70 -9.75 34.73
N LYS A 445 6.58 -8.58 34.07
CA LYS A 445 5.37 -7.74 34.14
C LYS A 445 4.21 -8.37 33.38
N CYS A 446 4.44 -8.90 32.18
CA CYS A 446 3.40 -9.60 31.43
C CYS A 446 2.95 -10.87 32.15
N GLN A 447 3.86 -11.65 32.74
CA GLN A 447 3.52 -12.81 33.57
C GLN A 447 2.65 -12.42 34.78
N ALA A 448 2.97 -11.30 35.45
CA ALA A 448 2.16 -10.78 36.55
C ALA A 448 0.76 -10.37 36.08
N MET A 449 0.67 -9.66 34.95
CA MET A 449 -0.60 -9.25 34.34
C MET A 449 -1.45 -10.45 33.90
N MET A 450 -0.84 -11.48 33.31
CA MET A 450 -1.53 -12.72 32.96
C MET A 450 -2.13 -13.39 34.20
N LYS A 451 -1.37 -13.44 35.32
CA LYS A 451 -1.85 -13.99 36.58
C LYS A 451 -2.99 -13.17 37.19
N GLU A 452 -2.90 -11.84 37.13
CA GLU A 452 -3.94 -10.93 37.63
C GLU A 452 -5.27 -11.10 36.89
N HIS A 453 -5.21 -11.19 35.56
CA HIS A 453 -6.39 -11.31 34.71
C HIS A 453 -6.85 -12.75 34.45
N GLY A 454 -6.09 -13.75 34.92
CA GLY A 454 -6.37 -15.17 34.68
C GLY A 454 -6.20 -15.59 33.22
N TYR A 455 -5.33 -14.91 32.47
CA TYR A 455 -4.99 -15.29 31.10
C TYR A 455 -4.10 -16.54 31.10
N THR A 456 -4.29 -17.36 30.08
CA THR A 456 -3.60 -18.64 29.87
C THR A 456 -2.57 -18.59 28.75
N GLU A 457 -2.78 -17.72 27.75
CA GLU A 457 -1.92 -17.60 26.57
C GLU A 457 -1.50 -16.14 26.34
N ALA A 458 -0.26 -15.92 25.90
CA ALA A 458 0.27 -14.57 25.63
C ALA A 458 -0.59 -13.81 24.60
N SER A 459 -1.23 -14.51 23.65
CA SER A 459 -2.15 -13.90 22.68
C SER A 459 -3.35 -13.17 23.32
N GLU A 460 -3.75 -13.54 24.54
CA GLU A 460 -4.83 -12.85 25.26
C GLU A 460 -4.40 -11.44 25.71
N LEU A 461 -3.09 -11.21 25.92
CA LEU A 461 -2.53 -9.90 26.22
C LEU A 461 -2.63 -8.94 25.02
N GLN A 462 -2.41 -9.43 23.80
CA GLN A 462 -2.68 -8.65 22.58
C GLN A 462 -4.14 -8.18 22.59
N GLY A 463 -5.07 -9.07 22.97
CA GLY A 463 -6.48 -8.72 23.14
C GLY A 463 -6.73 -7.65 24.16
N HIS A 464 -6.05 -7.72 25.30
CA HIS A 464 -6.19 -6.72 26.34
C HIS A 464 -5.88 -5.33 25.78
N LEU A 465 -4.77 -5.20 25.06
CA LEU A 465 -4.34 -3.94 24.47
C LEU A 465 -5.30 -3.45 23.37
N LEU A 466 -5.73 -4.33 22.46
CA LEU A 466 -6.67 -3.96 21.40
C LEU A 466 -8.04 -3.54 21.95
N ARG A 467 -8.54 -4.16 23.04
CA ARG A 467 -9.77 -3.69 23.71
C ARG A 467 -9.60 -2.32 24.33
N HIS A 468 -8.41 -2.01 24.84
CA HIS A 468 -8.11 -0.68 25.36
C HIS A 468 -8.18 0.35 24.23
N ALA A 469 -7.49 0.10 23.11
CA ALA A 469 -7.54 0.95 21.92
C ALA A 469 -8.98 1.11 21.39
N GLU A 470 -9.75 0.03 21.31
CA GLU A 470 -11.17 0.06 20.89
C GLU A 470 -12.01 0.97 21.80
N ARG A 471 -11.89 0.81 23.12
CA ARG A 471 -12.60 1.66 24.10
C ARG A 471 -12.19 3.12 23.97
N LYS A 472 -10.89 3.38 23.80
CA LYS A 472 -10.35 4.73 23.63
C LYS A 472 -10.90 5.37 22.37
N LEU A 473 -10.82 4.71 21.21
CA LEU A 473 -11.38 5.18 19.95
C LEU A 473 -12.89 5.42 20.05
N LYS A 474 -13.63 4.50 20.68
CA LYS A 474 -15.08 4.67 20.91
C LYS A 474 -15.38 5.91 21.75
N SER A 475 -14.59 6.19 22.79
CA SER A 475 -14.74 7.41 23.61
C SER A 475 -14.46 8.69 22.81
N LEU A 476 -13.66 8.60 21.74
CA LEU A 476 -13.34 9.69 20.81
C LEU A 476 -14.31 9.76 19.61
N GLY A 477 -15.38 8.95 19.61
CA GLY A 477 -16.37 8.91 18.53
C GLY A 477 -15.88 8.21 17.26
N LYS A 478 -14.86 7.35 17.36
CA LYS A 478 -14.30 6.57 16.25
C LYS A 478 -14.65 5.10 16.40
N ARG A 479 -14.85 4.43 15.25
CA ARG A 479 -15.01 2.98 15.14
C ARG A 479 -13.67 2.38 14.72
N MET A 480 -13.22 1.35 15.44
CA MET A 480 -11.95 0.68 15.18
C MET A 480 -12.04 -0.22 13.94
N LEU A 481 -10.99 -0.20 13.14
CA LEU A 481 -10.72 -1.18 12.08
C LEU A 481 -9.44 -1.95 12.45
N GLY A 482 -9.28 -3.18 11.99
CA GLY A 482 -8.05 -3.93 12.17
C GLY A 482 -7.90 -5.05 11.15
N TRP A 483 -6.67 -5.53 10.98
CA TRP A 483 -6.36 -6.70 10.17
C TRP A 483 -7.01 -7.97 10.73
N GLU A 484 -6.97 -9.04 9.95
CA GLU A 484 -7.72 -10.26 10.22
C GLU A 484 -7.47 -10.84 11.61
N GLU A 485 -6.24 -10.77 12.09
CA GLU A 485 -5.77 -11.32 13.35
C GLU A 485 -6.34 -10.62 14.58
N ALA A 486 -6.88 -9.40 14.43
CA ALA A 486 -7.59 -8.69 15.48
C ALA A 486 -8.79 -9.48 16.01
N LYS A 487 -9.38 -10.39 15.21
CA LYS A 487 -10.51 -11.25 15.64
C LYS A 487 -10.10 -12.39 16.56
N HIS A 488 -8.86 -12.90 16.44
CA HIS A 488 -8.44 -14.15 17.10
C HIS A 488 -8.59 -14.01 18.61
N GLY A 489 -8.99 -15.05 19.34
CA GLY A 489 -9.08 -15.00 20.81
C GLY A 489 -10.20 -14.13 21.39
N ASN A 490 -11.25 -13.81 20.63
CA ASN A 490 -12.34 -12.88 21.05
C ASN A 490 -11.77 -11.55 21.58
N LYS A 491 -10.71 -11.07 20.92
CA LYS A 491 -9.94 -9.92 21.36
C LYS A 491 -10.77 -8.66 21.33
N VAL A 492 -11.51 -8.39 20.25
CA VAL A 492 -12.22 -7.12 20.03
C VAL A 492 -13.74 -7.32 19.95
N SER A 493 -14.52 -6.26 20.14
CA SER A 493 -15.98 -6.32 20.00
C SER A 493 -16.42 -6.47 18.54
N LYS A 494 -17.68 -6.88 18.32
CA LYS A 494 -18.27 -6.96 16.98
C LYS A 494 -18.48 -5.60 16.31
N ASP A 495 -18.28 -4.50 17.05
CA ASP A 495 -18.21 -3.17 16.45
C ASP A 495 -16.91 -3.00 15.64
N THR A 496 -15.84 -3.75 15.87
CA THR A 496 -14.63 -3.66 15.03
C THR A 496 -14.90 -4.16 13.61
N VAL A 497 -14.37 -3.47 12.60
CA VAL A 497 -14.41 -3.91 11.19
C VAL A 497 -13.13 -4.65 10.86
N ILE A 498 -13.24 -5.81 10.24
CA ILE A 498 -12.10 -6.68 9.95
C ILE A 498 -11.67 -6.54 8.48
N PHE A 499 -10.38 -6.32 8.25
CA PHE A 499 -9.76 -6.31 6.93
C PHE A 499 -9.14 -7.68 6.68
N ALA A 500 -9.85 -8.49 5.89
CA ALA A 500 -9.49 -9.89 5.65
C ALA A 500 -8.52 -10.00 4.48
N TRP A 501 -7.28 -10.38 4.78
CA TRP A 501 -6.18 -10.39 3.81
C TRP A 501 -5.61 -11.78 3.50
N MET A 502 -5.70 -12.75 4.43
CA MET A 502 -5.10 -14.06 4.20
C MET A 502 -5.80 -14.83 3.08
N ASN A 503 -7.13 -14.79 3.02
CA ASN A 503 -7.96 -15.36 1.94
C ASN A 503 -9.45 -15.03 2.15
N GLU A 504 -10.28 -15.33 1.14
CA GLU A 504 -11.73 -15.10 1.22
C GLU A 504 -12.48 -16.02 2.19
N GLU A 505 -11.96 -17.22 2.47
CA GLU A 505 -12.61 -18.12 3.43
C GLU A 505 -12.56 -17.55 4.84
N ALA A 506 -11.42 -17.00 5.22
CA ALA A 506 -11.23 -16.36 6.51
C ALA A 506 -12.11 -15.09 6.64
N ALA A 507 -12.32 -14.35 5.55
CA ALA A 507 -13.29 -13.25 5.46
C ALA A 507 -14.74 -13.71 5.71
N LEU A 508 -15.17 -14.81 5.06
CA LEU A 508 -16.50 -15.39 5.26
C LEU A 508 -16.72 -15.82 6.71
N GLN A 509 -15.71 -16.44 7.32
CA GLN A 509 -15.76 -16.82 8.74
C GLN A 509 -15.94 -15.59 9.65
N CYS A 510 -15.24 -14.48 9.39
CA CYS A 510 -15.40 -13.24 10.15
C CYS A 510 -16.83 -12.71 10.05
N ALA A 511 -17.37 -12.66 8.84
CA ALA A 511 -18.71 -12.17 8.58
C ALA A 511 -19.79 -13.07 9.21
N GLN A 512 -19.62 -14.39 9.16
CA GLN A 512 -20.50 -15.36 9.85
C GLN A 512 -20.46 -15.21 11.37
N GLN A 513 -19.32 -14.79 11.93
CA GLN A 513 -19.18 -14.46 13.34
C GLN A 513 -19.75 -13.08 13.72
N GLY A 514 -20.34 -12.36 12.75
CA GLY A 514 -21.07 -11.11 12.98
C GLY A 514 -20.23 -9.82 12.84
N PHE A 515 -18.98 -9.91 12.40
CA PHE A 515 -18.18 -8.72 12.07
C PHE A 515 -18.60 -8.14 10.72
N ASP A 516 -18.45 -6.83 10.57
CA ASP A 516 -18.40 -6.21 9.25
C ASP A 516 -16.99 -6.40 8.67
N VAL A 517 -16.88 -6.63 7.36
CA VAL A 517 -15.63 -7.06 6.71
C VAL A 517 -15.33 -6.24 5.45
N VAL A 518 -14.07 -5.86 5.29
CA VAL A 518 -13.49 -5.39 4.03
C VAL A 518 -12.62 -6.52 3.45
N LEU A 519 -12.82 -6.83 2.18
CA LEU A 519 -12.07 -7.87 1.48
C LEU A 519 -10.79 -7.28 0.89
N GLN A 520 -9.63 -7.82 1.28
CA GLN A 520 -8.33 -7.43 0.75
C GLN A 520 -7.42 -8.67 0.55
N PRO A 521 -7.88 -9.76 -0.09
CA PRO A 521 -7.10 -10.99 -0.20
C PRO A 521 -5.80 -10.76 -0.99
N ALA A 522 -4.67 -11.10 -0.38
CA ALA A 522 -3.35 -10.87 -0.97
C ALA A 522 -3.16 -11.53 -2.35
N GLN A 523 -3.87 -12.64 -2.59
CA GLN A 523 -3.79 -13.41 -3.82
C GLN A 523 -4.28 -12.65 -5.06
N THR A 524 -5.05 -11.57 -4.89
CA THR A 524 -5.64 -10.82 -6.01
C THR A 524 -5.62 -9.31 -5.85
N THR A 525 -5.45 -8.76 -4.64
CA THR A 525 -5.59 -7.32 -4.40
C THR A 525 -4.31 -6.60 -3.97
N TYR A 526 -3.20 -7.32 -3.81
CA TYR A 526 -1.91 -6.73 -3.44
C TYR A 526 -1.16 -6.29 -4.70
N LEU A 527 -0.85 -5.01 -4.77
CA LEU A 527 -0.26 -4.33 -5.91
C LEU A 527 1.28 -4.35 -5.86
N ASP A 528 1.87 -4.73 -4.74
CA ASP A 528 3.30 -5.02 -4.56
C ASP A 528 3.71 -6.36 -5.18
N MET A 529 2.74 -7.25 -5.44
CA MET A 529 2.97 -8.51 -6.13
C MET A 529 3.46 -8.29 -7.56
N THR A 530 4.31 -9.17 -8.08
CA THR A 530 4.75 -9.14 -9.48
C THR A 530 3.58 -9.26 -10.47
N GLN A 531 3.73 -8.65 -11.65
CA GLN A 531 2.65 -8.57 -12.66
C GLN A 531 2.74 -9.61 -13.77
N ASP A 532 3.85 -10.34 -13.83
CA ASP A 532 4.08 -11.47 -14.71
C ASP A 532 5.10 -12.42 -14.04
N TYR A 533 5.32 -13.58 -14.64
CA TYR A 533 6.25 -14.62 -14.20
C TYR A 533 7.67 -14.41 -14.74
N ALA A 534 7.90 -13.34 -15.51
CA ALA A 534 9.24 -13.00 -15.98
C ALA A 534 10.12 -12.60 -14.79
N PRO A 535 11.34 -13.16 -14.64
CA PRO A 535 12.18 -12.87 -13.48
C PRO A 535 12.60 -11.40 -13.39
N GLU A 536 12.50 -10.65 -14.49
CA GLU A 536 12.77 -9.22 -14.56
C GLU A 536 11.65 -8.34 -13.97
N GLU A 537 10.47 -8.91 -13.70
CA GLU A 537 9.36 -8.18 -13.09
C GLU A 537 9.74 -7.72 -11.67
N PRO A 538 9.53 -6.42 -11.35
CA PRO A 538 9.68 -5.94 -9.99
C PRO A 538 8.49 -6.37 -9.12
N GLY A 539 8.73 -6.47 -7.82
CA GLY A 539 7.72 -6.81 -6.82
C GLY A 539 8.10 -8.03 -6.00
N VAL A 540 7.14 -8.52 -5.24
CA VAL A 540 7.24 -9.74 -4.42
C VAL A 540 6.28 -10.81 -4.92
N ASP A 541 6.36 -12.04 -4.39
CA ASP A 541 5.49 -13.14 -4.83
C ASP A 541 5.04 -14.08 -3.71
N TRP A 542 5.16 -13.66 -2.44
CA TRP A 542 4.88 -14.50 -1.28
C TRP A 542 3.45 -15.08 -1.29
N ALA A 543 2.47 -14.32 -1.79
CA ALA A 543 1.12 -14.81 -2.02
C ALA A 543 1.08 -15.60 -3.34
N ASN A 544 1.31 -14.88 -4.43
CA ASN A 544 1.52 -15.37 -5.78
C ASN A 544 1.77 -14.16 -6.71
N PRO A 545 2.31 -14.36 -7.92
CA PRO A 545 2.25 -13.34 -8.97
C PRO A 545 0.78 -12.95 -9.22
N VAL A 546 0.50 -11.66 -9.37
CA VAL A 546 -0.86 -11.14 -9.65
C VAL A 546 -0.87 -10.42 -10.99
N PRO A 547 -1.01 -11.16 -12.11
CA PRO A 547 -1.20 -10.57 -13.42
C PRO A 547 -2.48 -9.75 -13.53
N LEU A 548 -2.53 -8.87 -14.53
CA LEU A 548 -3.70 -8.04 -14.80
C LEU A 548 -5.00 -8.83 -14.95
N GLU A 549 -4.95 -9.96 -15.65
CA GLU A 549 -6.13 -10.82 -15.84
C GLU A 549 -6.61 -11.42 -14.51
N MET A 550 -5.69 -11.81 -13.62
CA MET A 550 -6.04 -12.35 -12.31
C MET A 550 -6.72 -11.28 -11.43
N ALA A 551 -6.15 -10.07 -11.37
CA ALA A 551 -6.79 -8.94 -10.69
C ALA A 551 -8.17 -8.62 -11.27
N TYR A 552 -8.32 -8.72 -12.60
CA TYR A 552 -9.60 -8.51 -13.28
C TYR A 552 -10.60 -9.64 -13.07
N GLN A 553 -10.18 -10.88 -12.95
CA GLN A 553 -11.08 -12.02 -12.79
C GLN A 553 -11.54 -12.22 -11.35
N TYR A 554 -10.92 -11.52 -10.39
CA TYR A 554 -11.33 -11.57 -8.99
C TYR A 554 -12.83 -11.23 -8.85
N GLU A 555 -13.60 -12.19 -8.34
CA GLU A 555 -15.04 -12.06 -8.09
C GLU A 555 -15.30 -12.29 -6.61
N PRO A 556 -15.50 -11.21 -5.83
CA PRO A 556 -15.62 -11.32 -4.38
C PRO A 556 -16.81 -12.18 -3.96
N LEU A 557 -16.51 -13.15 -3.09
CA LEU A 557 -17.42 -14.16 -2.57
C LEU A 557 -18.08 -15.01 -3.66
N SER A 558 -17.29 -15.43 -4.65
CA SER A 558 -17.76 -16.30 -5.74
C SER A 558 -18.39 -17.62 -5.25
N SER A 559 -17.99 -18.12 -4.08
CA SER A 559 -18.52 -19.33 -3.45
C SER A 559 -19.82 -19.12 -2.68
N ALA A 560 -20.17 -17.88 -2.30
CA ALA A 560 -21.40 -17.55 -1.57
C ALA A 560 -22.55 -17.23 -2.53
N SER A 561 -23.76 -17.70 -2.23
CA SER A 561 -24.94 -17.39 -3.06
C SER A 561 -25.25 -15.89 -3.11
N GLU A 562 -25.88 -15.39 -4.19
CA GLU A 562 -26.24 -13.96 -4.32
C GLU A 562 -27.13 -13.46 -3.15
N ASN A 563 -27.93 -14.34 -2.55
CA ASN A 563 -28.87 -14.02 -1.47
C ASN A 563 -28.31 -14.34 -0.07
N ASP A 564 -27.05 -14.72 0.05
CA ASP A 564 -26.46 -15.07 1.34
C ASP A 564 -26.42 -13.84 2.28
N PRO A 565 -27.00 -13.90 3.49
CA PRO A 565 -26.97 -12.80 4.46
C PRO A 565 -25.54 -12.33 4.80
N VAL A 566 -24.53 -13.18 4.64
CA VAL A 566 -23.11 -12.82 4.86
C VAL A 566 -22.71 -11.62 4.00
N ARG A 567 -23.29 -11.47 2.80
CA ARG A 567 -23.01 -10.35 1.88
C ARG A 567 -23.38 -8.99 2.47
N GLN A 568 -24.31 -8.93 3.42
CA GLN A 568 -24.70 -7.68 4.09
C GLN A 568 -23.62 -7.17 5.06
N ARG A 569 -22.72 -8.05 5.50
CA ARG A 569 -21.56 -7.70 6.34
C ARG A 569 -20.36 -7.23 5.53
N ILE A 570 -20.39 -7.39 4.22
CA ILE A 570 -19.28 -7.03 3.35
C ILE A 570 -19.42 -5.57 2.96
N TRP A 571 -18.54 -4.74 3.49
CA TRP A 571 -18.48 -3.32 3.14
C TRP A 571 -18.05 -3.13 1.68
N GLY A 572 -17.09 -3.94 1.25
CA GLY A 572 -16.57 -3.93 -0.11
C GLY A 572 -15.14 -4.46 -0.18
N VAL A 573 -14.37 -3.91 -1.12
CA VAL A 573 -13.04 -4.41 -1.49
C VAL A 573 -12.00 -3.28 -1.32
N GLN A 574 -10.81 -3.66 -0.89
CA GLN A 574 -9.62 -2.81 -0.88
C GLN A 574 -8.50 -3.46 -1.70
N CYS A 575 -7.67 -2.62 -2.33
CA CYS A 575 -6.36 -3.01 -2.82
C CYS A 575 -5.27 -2.33 -2.01
N ALA A 576 -4.08 -2.90 -1.94
CA ALA A 576 -2.99 -2.37 -1.13
C ALA A 576 -1.70 -2.31 -1.96
N LEU A 577 -0.91 -1.27 -1.74
CA LEU A 577 0.48 -1.22 -2.18
C LEU A 577 1.35 -1.13 -0.93
N TRP A 578 1.98 -2.25 -0.59
CA TRP A 578 3.10 -2.30 0.35
C TRP A 578 4.38 -1.82 -0.35
N CYS A 579 5.28 -1.17 0.40
CA CYS A 579 6.32 -0.34 -0.20
C CYS A 579 7.74 -0.76 0.16
N GLU A 580 7.99 -2.01 0.57
CA GLU A 580 9.34 -2.56 0.81
C GLU A 580 10.26 -2.31 -0.39
N LYS A 581 9.78 -2.58 -1.62
CA LYS A 581 10.53 -2.41 -2.88
C LYS A 581 10.04 -1.25 -3.76
N VAL A 582 9.23 -0.34 -3.22
CA VAL A 582 8.62 0.79 -3.95
C VAL A 582 9.20 2.12 -3.46
N THR A 583 10.38 2.46 -3.97
CA THR A 583 11.18 3.57 -3.40
C THR A 583 10.95 4.93 -4.07
N ASN A 584 10.22 4.99 -5.19
CA ASN A 584 10.03 6.20 -5.98
C ASN A 584 8.73 6.19 -6.79
N GLN A 585 8.34 7.37 -7.33
CA GLN A 585 7.10 7.56 -8.08
C GLN A 585 6.98 6.65 -9.29
N SER A 586 8.06 6.48 -10.05
CA SER A 586 8.05 5.69 -11.28
C SER A 586 7.76 4.21 -10.99
N ARG A 587 8.33 3.66 -9.91
CA ARG A 587 8.03 2.30 -9.43
C ARG A 587 6.61 2.20 -8.87
N LEU A 588 6.14 3.19 -8.11
CA LEU A 588 4.78 3.22 -7.58
C LEU A 588 3.75 3.13 -8.72
N GLU A 589 3.89 3.98 -9.74
CA GLU A 589 2.98 4.00 -10.90
C GLU A 589 3.02 2.67 -11.67
N TYR A 590 4.20 2.07 -11.82
CA TYR A 590 4.36 0.78 -12.48
C TYR A 590 3.61 -0.33 -11.75
N MET A 591 3.72 -0.38 -10.42
CA MET A 591 3.08 -1.42 -9.59
C MET A 591 1.56 -1.24 -9.49
N VAL A 592 1.10 0.01 -9.44
CA VAL A 592 -0.32 0.37 -9.32
C VAL A 592 -1.07 0.20 -10.64
N PHE A 593 -0.51 0.68 -11.74
CA PHE A 593 -1.19 0.72 -13.04
C PHE A 593 -0.64 -0.37 -13.97
N PRO A 594 -1.52 -1.20 -14.59
CA PRO A 594 -2.96 -0.97 -14.77
C PRO A 594 -3.88 -1.69 -13.77
N ARG A 595 -3.37 -2.52 -12.85
CA ARG A 595 -4.20 -3.39 -11.98
C ARG A 595 -5.21 -2.63 -11.12
N LEU A 596 -4.90 -1.40 -10.71
CA LEU A 596 -5.84 -0.53 -10.01
C LEU A 596 -7.18 -0.37 -10.76
N THR A 597 -7.16 -0.30 -12.09
CA THR A 597 -8.38 -0.10 -12.88
C THR A 597 -9.21 -1.38 -13.00
N ALA A 598 -8.57 -2.55 -12.99
CA ALA A 598 -9.24 -3.84 -12.85
C ALA A 598 -9.94 -3.96 -11.49
N LEU A 599 -9.24 -3.59 -10.40
CA LEU A 599 -9.79 -3.63 -9.04
C LEU A 599 -10.88 -2.56 -8.84
N ALA A 600 -10.79 -1.41 -9.50
CA ALA A 600 -11.89 -0.45 -9.57
C ALA A 600 -13.14 -1.06 -10.21
N GLU A 601 -12.96 -1.86 -11.28
CA GLU A 601 -14.06 -2.55 -11.95
C GLU A 601 -14.69 -3.64 -11.07
N VAL A 602 -13.90 -4.38 -10.29
CA VAL A 602 -14.37 -5.30 -9.24
C VAL A 602 -15.24 -4.58 -8.22
N CYS A 603 -14.78 -3.40 -7.77
CA CYS A 603 -15.42 -2.59 -6.75
C CYS A 603 -16.74 -1.94 -7.20
N TRP A 604 -16.85 -1.62 -8.49
CA TRP A 604 -17.92 -0.78 -9.03
C TRP A 604 -18.93 -1.55 -9.87
N SER A 605 -18.47 -2.36 -10.82
CA SER A 605 -19.31 -2.95 -11.85
C SER A 605 -20.01 -4.22 -11.34
N GLN A 606 -21.24 -4.43 -11.79
CA GLN A 606 -21.97 -5.66 -11.49
C GLN A 606 -21.29 -6.86 -12.15
N ALA A 607 -21.21 -7.99 -11.44
CA ALA A 607 -20.51 -9.20 -11.90
C ALA A 607 -20.92 -9.62 -13.32
N LYS A 608 -22.23 -9.63 -13.61
CA LYS A 608 -22.81 -10.02 -14.90
C LYS A 608 -22.41 -9.12 -16.08
N GLY A 609 -21.92 -7.90 -15.82
CA GLY A 609 -21.52 -6.94 -16.84
C GLY A 609 -20.01 -6.92 -17.15
N ARG A 610 -19.20 -7.63 -16.36
CA ARG A 610 -17.74 -7.70 -16.48
C ARG A 610 -17.35 -8.72 -17.55
N ASN A 611 -16.49 -8.31 -18.47
CA ASN A 611 -15.96 -9.15 -19.54
C ASN A 611 -14.52 -8.73 -19.84
N TRP A 612 -13.61 -9.70 -19.85
CA TRP A 612 -12.17 -9.46 -19.96
C TRP A 612 -11.78 -8.72 -21.25
N LEU A 613 -12.29 -9.15 -22.40
CA LEU A 613 -11.96 -8.52 -23.70
C LEU A 613 -12.54 -7.10 -23.80
N ASP A 614 -13.73 -6.87 -23.25
CA ASP A 614 -14.34 -5.53 -23.14
C ASP A 614 -13.56 -4.61 -22.18
N TYR A 615 -13.04 -5.15 -21.08
CA TYR A 615 -12.15 -4.38 -20.20
C TYR A 615 -10.85 -4.03 -20.90
N LEU A 616 -10.21 -4.99 -21.58
CA LEU A 616 -8.98 -4.73 -22.32
C LEU A 616 -9.17 -3.68 -23.42
N SER A 617 -10.29 -3.68 -24.15
CA SER A 617 -10.54 -2.66 -25.18
C SER A 617 -10.70 -1.26 -24.57
N ARG A 618 -11.39 -1.14 -23.43
CA ARG A 618 -11.49 0.11 -22.66
C ARG A 618 -10.15 0.54 -22.08
N LEU A 619 -9.37 -0.38 -21.54
CA LEU A 619 -8.02 -0.12 -21.05
C LEU A 619 -7.11 0.40 -22.17
N LYS A 620 -7.14 -0.24 -23.35
CA LYS A 620 -6.38 0.20 -24.53
C LYS A 620 -6.77 1.61 -24.97
N GLY A 621 -8.06 1.92 -24.97
CA GLY A 621 -8.57 3.27 -25.24
C GLY A 621 -8.24 4.29 -24.14
N HIS A 622 -7.96 3.85 -22.92
CA HIS A 622 -7.61 4.69 -21.78
C HIS A 622 -6.11 5.01 -21.70
N LEU A 623 -5.22 4.17 -22.23
CA LEU A 623 -3.77 4.40 -22.19
C LEU A 623 -3.31 5.81 -22.65
N PRO A 624 -3.90 6.43 -23.69
CA PRO A 624 -3.54 7.79 -24.09
C PRO A 624 -3.73 8.85 -22.99
N HIS A 625 -4.67 8.64 -22.05
CA HIS A 625 -4.83 9.51 -20.88
C HIS A 625 -3.57 9.46 -20.00
N TRP A 626 -3.11 8.27 -19.64
CA TRP A 626 -1.90 8.09 -18.84
C TRP A 626 -0.65 8.58 -19.53
N GLN A 627 -0.52 8.36 -20.84
CA GLN A 627 0.59 8.89 -21.63
C GLN A 627 0.64 10.41 -21.58
N ARG A 628 -0.52 11.10 -21.64
CA ARG A 628 -0.61 12.56 -21.52
C ARG A 628 -0.23 13.06 -20.13
N LEU A 629 -0.59 12.30 -19.09
CA LEU A 629 -0.24 12.61 -17.70
C LEU A 629 1.19 12.20 -17.32
N GLY A 630 1.91 11.49 -18.20
CA GLY A 630 3.25 10.98 -17.91
C GLY A 630 3.29 9.85 -16.87
N VAL A 631 2.19 9.11 -16.70
CA VAL A 631 2.10 8.00 -15.75
C VAL A 631 2.90 6.80 -16.27
N ASN A 632 3.85 6.30 -15.48
CA ASN A 632 4.68 5.14 -15.82
C ASN A 632 3.97 3.80 -15.52
N TYR A 633 2.84 3.53 -16.17
CA TYR A 633 2.12 2.26 -16.03
C TYR A 633 2.89 1.09 -16.68
N ARG A 634 2.71 -0.14 -16.17
CA ARG A 634 3.17 -1.35 -16.87
C ARG A 634 2.37 -1.55 -18.17
N SER A 635 3.02 -1.39 -19.32
CA SER A 635 2.33 -1.52 -20.61
C SER A 635 1.79 -2.94 -20.85
N PRO A 636 0.47 -3.14 -21.07
CA PRO A 636 -0.10 -4.48 -21.29
C PRO A 636 0.26 -5.11 -22.65
N TRP A 637 0.56 -4.26 -23.65
CA TRP A 637 0.86 -4.67 -25.03
C TRP A 637 2.25 -4.14 -25.43
N GLN A 638 3.30 -4.56 -24.73
CA GLN A 638 4.65 -4.29 -25.18
C GLN A 638 4.91 -5.02 -26.51
N GLU A 639 5.53 -4.32 -27.47
CA GLU A 639 6.08 -4.91 -28.70
C GLU A 639 7.44 -5.58 -28.44
#